data_AF-A0A437C7I8-F1
#
_entry.id   AF-A0A437C7I8-F1
#
_cell.length_a   1.000
_cell.length_b   1.000
_cell.length_c   1.000
_cell.angle_alpha   90.00
_cell.angle_beta   90.00
_cell.angle_gamma   90.00
#
_symmetry.space_group_name_H-M   'P 1'
#
loop_
_entity.id
_entity.type
_entity.pdbx_description
1 polymer ?
#
loop_
_entity_poly.entity_id
_entity_poly.type
_entity_poly.pdbx_seq_one_letter_code
_entity_poly.pdbx_strand_id
1 'polypeptide(L)'
;MMCVHQPLQVLKGQGIPTPFLLQLCDEWGNPSPDQRVVVEARSSRQSLKLTMSVISQPVDAEGKAQFTVLAVNGTKGYYQLNFRGSFNKKPIRGPSVFLTVIPDPNKPVGLSVEYDKNAKLPAGGTFPVFSVTVVSDEGSPITDINPADFSMLLWRGESSTPPETTPVMKCSKPMENGKNDCYYFREKSIPEQIGPHTIRFTMRNDKTEVPLLTQIKINVVPNQPFKLAPTSCPNIPVVFYSTEMSSRTLVENMTLVIMDKFGNPAGQNLKGRVTISISSPDQERRRNLPLFEGETGSVHFNLEKGEAHISRLAIMEKSPGENGATYVLTFHPDVSTPLDPFQLNFHFYNDVENQQKMFELTKRKENLTAAIFQFAQRNDSFQKLGTLLAQQFQNANYKVGTLRNEMNQRGLNIPPSLPVSHIQQMIREKMAEAAQFERTARRVCSIPNNFSGPDVVGVVGHLAQIEDDDAARVISWHLGGDMDCVITKTTEAARRIYDDTRGNQQVMPLDSIRKNASGRPLPHIKNGRTLFDPAGNPVFARHLLICPKETEICNSVFRNLLDDTIVMDDLNSATNYRREVMKIQMYCSTILTRDGNRVSAKGKFGGSQNRAPPIERLRVFASPLPQRYYVLKEEAEMLREYHVAVTKKEKVEEDQRNHFKSLESPEMKQKQEQLNKMKLQLQGIEMQLASVRPEKRRSRPSAEPSNFSKRQRGDPFSPT
;
A
#
# COMPACT_ATOMS: atom_id res chain seq x y z
N MET A 1 48.19 -26.72 9.95
CA MET A 1 48.20 -25.69 8.89
C MET A 1 47.50 -26.26 7.67
N MET A 2 46.27 -25.82 7.37
CA MET A 2 45.63 -25.87 6.05
C MET A 2 44.64 -24.71 5.98
N CYS A 3 44.71 -24.01 4.87
CA CYS A 3 44.14 -22.70 4.61
C CYS A 3 42.77 -22.78 3.92
N VAL A 4 41.88 -21.91 4.39
CA VAL A 4 40.71 -21.28 3.73
C VAL A 4 39.57 -22.21 3.32
N HIS A 5 38.73 -22.53 4.32
CA HIS A 5 37.27 -22.61 4.15
C HIS A 5 36.76 -21.33 3.50
N GLN A 6 35.80 -21.44 2.57
CA GLN A 6 35.07 -20.27 2.07
C GLN A 6 34.58 -19.40 3.24
N PRO A 7 34.64 -18.06 3.11
CA PRO A 7 34.18 -17.16 4.15
C PRO A 7 32.67 -17.33 4.33
N LEU A 8 32.25 -17.59 5.57
CA LEU A 8 30.86 -17.75 5.97
C LEU A 8 30.04 -16.54 5.49
N GLN A 9 29.08 -16.74 4.60
CA GLN A 9 28.21 -15.66 4.15
C GLN A 9 27.11 -15.41 5.18
N VAL A 10 26.98 -14.15 5.61
CA VAL A 10 25.98 -13.75 6.60
C VAL A 10 25.24 -12.53 6.08
N LEU A 11 23.91 -12.59 6.11
CA LEU A 11 23.05 -11.44 5.80
C LEU A 11 23.18 -10.40 6.92
N LYS A 12 23.30 -9.14 6.54
CA LYS A 12 23.38 -8.02 7.50
C LYS A 12 22.15 -8.01 8.42
N GLY A 13 22.41 -8.00 9.73
CA GLY A 13 21.41 -8.02 10.79
C GLY A 13 20.95 -9.42 11.21
N GLN A 14 21.39 -10.48 10.53
CA GLN A 14 21.08 -11.86 10.92
C GLN A 14 22.19 -12.48 11.78
N GLY A 15 21.80 -13.43 12.63
CA GLY A 15 22.72 -14.26 13.41
C GLY A 15 23.30 -15.41 12.61
N ILE A 16 24.31 -16.07 13.17
CA ILE A 16 24.86 -17.30 12.63
C ILE A 16 24.19 -18.46 13.38
N PRO A 17 23.37 -19.29 12.72
CA PRO A 17 22.54 -20.29 13.40
C PRO A 17 23.39 -21.39 14.05
N THR A 18 24.56 -21.70 13.49
CA THR A 18 25.50 -22.67 14.05
C THR A 18 26.46 -21.97 15.01
N PRO A 19 26.47 -22.35 16.29
CA PRO A 19 27.43 -21.78 17.24
C PRO A 19 28.85 -22.25 16.91
N PHE A 20 29.83 -21.39 17.16
CA PHE A 20 31.24 -21.76 17.05
C PHE A 20 31.66 -22.59 18.25
N LEU A 21 31.90 -23.88 18.03
CA LEU A 21 32.44 -24.78 19.03
C LEU A 21 33.97 -24.83 18.90
N LEU A 22 34.65 -24.52 20.00
CA LEU A 22 36.11 -24.53 20.09
C LEU A 22 36.52 -25.61 21.07
N GLN A 23 37.53 -26.41 20.71
CA GLN A 23 38.12 -27.42 21.58
C GLN A 23 39.52 -26.95 21.98
N LEU A 24 39.81 -26.93 23.27
CA LEU A 24 41.16 -26.79 23.78
C LEU A 24 41.91 -28.09 23.53
N CYS A 25 43.07 -27.97 22.88
CA CYS A 25 43.96 -29.07 22.58
C CYS A 25 45.35 -28.82 23.15
N ASP A 26 46.06 -29.90 23.50
CA ASP A 26 47.49 -29.87 23.73
C ASP A 26 48.29 -29.73 22.43
N GLU A 27 49.62 -29.72 22.52
CA GLU A 27 50.53 -29.58 21.38
C GLU A 27 50.44 -30.75 20.38
N TRP A 28 49.89 -31.89 20.80
CA TRP A 28 49.70 -33.09 19.98
C TRP A 28 48.27 -33.20 19.41
N GLY A 29 47.38 -32.24 19.71
CA GLY A 29 46.01 -32.19 19.22
C GLY A 29 44.99 -32.93 20.08
N ASN A 30 45.36 -33.44 21.26
CA ASN A 30 44.43 -34.13 22.14
C ASN A 30 43.59 -33.13 22.95
N PRO A 31 42.30 -33.40 23.19
CA PRO A 31 41.46 -32.58 24.06
C PRO A 31 42.07 -32.39 25.46
N SER A 32 42.07 -31.15 25.96
CA SER A 32 42.57 -30.81 27.30
C SER A 32 41.46 -30.21 28.17
N PRO A 33 41.18 -30.76 29.36
CA PRO A 33 40.09 -30.32 30.24
C PRO A 33 40.48 -29.14 31.18
N ASP A 34 41.53 -28.37 30.88
CA ASP A 34 42.01 -27.31 31.79
C ASP A 34 41.10 -26.06 31.74
N GLN A 35 40.12 -26.03 32.64
CA GLN A 35 39.13 -24.95 32.77
C GLN A 35 39.69 -23.57 33.12
N ARG A 36 40.98 -23.48 33.48
CA ARG A 36 41.63 -22.18 33.73
C ARG A 36 41.89 -21.40 32.44
N VAL A 37 41.67 -22.02 31.28
CA VAL A 37 41.75 -21.35 29.97
C VAL A 37 40.46 -20.59 29.69
N VAL A 38 40.59 -19.30 29.42
CA VAL A 38 39.48 -18.42 28.99
C VAL A 38 39.63 -18.09 27.51
N VAL A 39 38.56 -18.28 26.75
CA VAL A 39 38.49 -17.98 25.32
C VAL A 39 37.71 -16.70 25.11
N GLU A 40 38.23 -15.82 24.25
CA GLU A 40 37.61 -14.55 23.86
C GLU A 40 37.41 -14.49 22.34
N ALA A 41 36.26 -13.97 21.91
CA ALA A 41 35.94 -13.73 20.50
C ALA A 41 36.10 -12.24 20.15
N ARG A 42 36.88 -11.92 19.11
CA ARG A 42 37.10 -10.54 18.65
C ARG A 42 37.03 -10.41 17.13
N SER A 43 36.40 -9.34 16.65
CA SER A 43 36.46 -8.98 15.23
C SER A 43 37.80 -8.31 14.88
N SER A 44 38.25 -8.54 13.65
CA SER A 44 39.48 -7.93 13.09
C SER A 44 39.34 -6.45 12.74
N ARG A 45 38.12 -5.92 12.55
CA ARG A 45 37.84 -4.54 12.15
C ARG A 45 36.73 -3.93 13.00
N GLN A 46 36.90 -2.67 13.39
CA GLN A 46 35.91 -1.91 14.18
C GLN A 46 34.61 -1.61 13.42
N SER A 47 34.62 -1.67 12.08
CA SER A 47 33.43 -1.47 11.24
C SER A 47 32.44 -2.64 11.27
N LEU A 48 32.84 -3.80 11.81
CA LEU A 48 31.98 -4.95 12.02
C LEU A 48 31.54 -5.02 13.49
N LYS A 49 30.24 -4.82 13.73
CA LYS A 49 29.61 -5.00 15.03
C LYS A 49 28.97 -6.39 15.09
N LEU A 50 29.42 -7.19 16.05
CA LEU A 50 28.87 -8.51 16.33
C LEU A 50 28.08 -8.45 17.63
N THR A 51 26.82 -8.87 17.59
CA THR A 51 26.03 -9.14 18.78
C THR A 51 26.18 -10.62 19.09
N MET A 52 26.80 -10.96 20.23
CA MET A 52 27.06 -12.34 20.65
C MET A 52 26.38 -12.62 21.99
N SER A 53 26.06 -13.89 22.26
CA SER A 53 25.51 -14.28 23.58
C SER A 53 26.51 -14.04 24.71
N VAL A 54 27.80 -14.31 24.44
CA VAL A 54 28.93 -14.12 25.35
C VAL A 54 30.16 -13.76 24.52
N ILE A 55 30.96 -12.79 24.99
CA ILE A 55 32.18 -12.32 24.29
C ILE A 55 33.44 -13.06 24.80
N SER A 56 33.41 -13.54 26.04
CA SER A 56 34.51 -14.28 26.69
C SER A 56 33.96 -15.27 27.72
N GLN A 57 34.51 -16.49 27.76
CA GLN A 57 34.13 -17.53 28.72
C GLN A 57 35.24 -18.57 28.95
N PRO A 58 35.30 -19.23 30.11
CA PRO A 58 36.18 -20.39 30.32
C PRO A 58 35.73 -21.61 29.49
N VAL A 59 36.65 -22.55 29.28
CA VAL A 59 36.29 -23.86 28.70
C VAL A 59 35.59 -24.76 29.73
N ASP A 60 34.75 -25.69 29.28
CA ASP A 60 34.03 -26.65 30.12
C ASP A 60 34.91 -27.83 30.60
N ALA A 61 34.31 -28.81 31.27
CA ALA A 61 35.00 -29.99 31.81
C ALA A 61 35.60 -30.89 30.73
N GLU A 62 35.16 -30.76 29.49
CA GLU A 62 35.67 -31.45 28.32
C GLU A 62 36.64 -30.58 27.51
N GLY A 63 36.94 -29.36 27.97
CA GLY A 63 37.83 -28.41 27.30
C GLY A 63 37.18 -27.65 26.14
N LYS A 64 35.85 -27.58 26.07
CA LYS A 64 35.12 -26.92 24.98
C LYS A 64 34.60 -25.54 25.37
N ALA A 65 34.50 -24.66 24.39
CA ALA A 65 33.86 -23.35 24.51
C ALA A 65 32.94 -23.09 23.31
N GLN A 66 31.76 -22.51 23.56
CA GLN A 66 30.73 -22.31 22.55
C GLN A 66 30.33 -20.83 22.40
N PHE A 67 30.45 -20.28 21.19
CA PHE A 67 30.11 -18.89 20.91
C PHE A 67 28.96 -18.78 19.91
N THR A 68 27.84 -18.19 20.33
CA THR A 68 26.68 -17.95 19.45
C THR A 68 26.65 -16.51 18.98
N VAL A 69 26.61 -16.29 17.67
CA VAL A 69 26.47 -14.96 17.06
C VAL A 69 25.00 -14.70 16.78
N LEU A 70 24.42 -13.73 17.47
CA LEU A 70 23.00 -13.39 17.40
C LEU A 70 22.69 -12.42 16.26
N ALA A 71 23.62 -11.52 15.92
CA ALA A 71 23.48 -10.62 14.77
C ALA A 71 24.85 -10.12 14.26
N VAL A 72 24.99 -9.99 12.95
CA VAL A 72 26.17 -9.42 12.28
C VAL A 72 25.80 -8.12 11.57
N ASN A 73 26.37 -7.00 12.02
CA ASN A 73 26.13 -5.68 11.43
C ASN A 73 27.43 -5.07 10.90
N GLY A 74 27.50 -4.78 9.60
CA GLY A 74 28.65 -4.16 8.94
C GLY A 74 28.36 -3.81 7.48
N THR A 75 29.26 -3.10 6.83
CA THR A 75 29.17 -2.83 5.38
C THR A 75 29.44 -4.11 4.59
N LYS A 76 28.96 -4.19 3.34
CA LYS A 76 29.27 -5.30 2.43
C LYS A 76 30.78 -5.52 2.35
N GLY A 77 31.25 -6.75 2.53
CA GLY A 77 32.67 -7.07 2.42
C GLY A 77 33.13 -8.25 3.26
N TYR A 78 34.44 -8.51 3.18
CA TYR A 78 35.11 -9.61 3.86
C TYR A 78 35.66 -9.18 5.22
N TYR A 79 35.40 -9.99 6.24
CA TYR A 79 35.82 -9.79 7.61
C TYR A 79 36.38 -11.07 8.21
N GLN A 80 37.08 -10.94 9.33
CA GLN A 80 37.65 -12.06 10.07
C GLN A 80 37.26 -11.97 11.55
N LEU A 81 36.74 -13.06 12.10
CA LEU A 81 36.46 -13.28 13.51
C LEU A 81 37.58 -14.15 14.11
N ASN A 82 38.23 -13.65 15.15
CA ASN A 82 39.35 -14.30 15.81
C ASN A 82 38.94 -14.82 17.18
N PHE A 83 39.27 -16.08 17.45
CA PHE A 83 39.11 -16.66 18.77
C PHE A 83 40.50 -16.77 19.41
N ARG A 84 40.64 -16.27 20.64
CA ARG A 84 41.92 -16.27 21.35
C ARG A 84 41.74 -16.86 22.74
N GLY A 85 42.52 -17.90 23.04
CA GLY A 85 42.60 -18.45 24.38
C GLY A 85 43.59 -17.67 25.24
N SER A 86 43.41 -17.73 26.55
CA SER A 86 44.38 -17.21 27.51
C SER A 86 44.45 -18.11 28.74
N PHE A 87 45.66 -18.42 29.18
CA PHE A 87 45.93 -19.22 30.37
C PHE A 87 46.89 -18.43 31.26
N ASN A 88 46.46 -18.06 32.48
CA ASN A 88 47.26 -17.24 33.39
C ASN A 88 47.84 -15.98 32.70
N LYS A 89 47.03 -15.28 31.89
CA LYS A 89 47.39 -14.11 31.08
C LYS A 89 48.41 -14.37 29.96
N LYS A 90 48.82 -15.61 29.71
CA LYS A 90 49.61 -15.98 28.54
C LYS A 90 48.66 -16.32 27.38
N PRO A 91 48.88 -15.76 26.17
CA PRO A 91 48.00 -15.98 25.03
C PRO A 91 48.19 -17.36 24.43
N ILE A 92 47.08 -18.05 24.16
CA ILE A 92 47.02 -19.29 23.38
C ILE A 92 46.50 -18.92 21.99
N ARG A 93 47.18 -19.42 20.94
CA ARG A 93 46.74 -19.22 19.56
C ARG A 93 45.43 -19.96 19.33
N GLY A 94 44.42 -19.26 18.82
CA GLY A 94 43.15 -19.86 18.43
C GLY A 94 42.84 -19.64 16.95
N PRO A 95 41.77 -20.27 16.44
CA PRO A 95 41.41 -20.22 15.04
C PRO A 95 40.79 -18.88 14.64
N SER A 96 40.82 -18.60 13.34
CA SER A 96 40.13 -17.47 12.72
C SER A 96 39.11 -17.96 11.71
N VAL A 97 37.93 -17.34 11.71
CA VAL A 97 36.85 -17.62 10.77
C VAL A 97 36.68 -16.39 9.88
N PHE A 98 36.69 -16.60 8.57
CA PHE A 98 36.37 -15.55 7.61
C PHE A 98 34.86 -15.49 7.41
N LEU A 99 34.32 -14.29 7.29
CA LEU A 99 32.90 -14.04 7.09
C LEU A 99 32.70 -12.94 6.04
N THR A 100 31.73 -13.14 5.15
CA THR A 100 31.33 -12.17 4.13
C THR A 100 29.97 -11.62 4.51
N VAL A 101 29.90 -10.32 4.80
CA VAL A 101 28.61 -9.67 5.04
C VAL A 101 28.01 -9.31 3.69
N ILE A 102 26.82 -9.84 3.40
CA ILE A 102 26.06 -9.53 2.21
C ILE A 102 24.80 -8.72 2.58
N PRO A 103 24.47 -7.68 1.81
CA PRO A 103 23.20 -6.98 1.96
C PRO A 103 22.04 -7.90 1.56
N ASP A 104 20.87 -7.69 2.15
CA ASP A 104 19.68 -8.50 1.88
C ASP A 104 18.89 -7.94 0.68
N PRO A 105 18.78 -8.70 -0.44
CA PRO A 105 18.08 -8.25 -1.64
C PRO A 105 16.55 -8.14 -1.45
N ASN A 106 16.00 -8.81 -0.43
CA ASN A 106 14.56 -8.78 -0.14
C ASN A 106 14.21 -7.83 0.99
N LYS A 107 15.22 -7.23 1.65
CA LYS A 107 15.01 -6.25 2.71
C LYS A 107 14.83 -4.86 2.12
N PRO A 108 13.64 -4.27 2.20
CA PRO A 108 13.41 -2.92 1.70
C PRO A 108 14.08 -1.89 2.64
N VAL A 109 14.88 -0.98 2.09
CA VAL A 109 15.61 0.04 2.87
C VAL A 109 15.25 1.48 2.51
N GLY A 110 14.64 1.70 1.34
CA GLY A 110 14.30 3.06 0.90
C GLY A 110 13.33 3.09 -0.28
N LEU A 111 12.83 4.29 -0.57
CA LEU A 111 12.00 4.60 -1.73
C LEU A 111 12.75 5.55 -2.65
N SER A 112 12.86 5.19 -3.93
CA SER A 112 13.31 6.08 -5.00
C SER A 112 12.10 6.63 -5.74
N VAL A 113 12.10 7.92 -6.09
CA VAL A 113 11.01 8.58 -6.81
C VAL A 113 11.55 9.31 -8.03
N GLU A 114 11.04 8.94 -9.19
CA GLU A 114 11.34 9.57 -10.47
C GLU A 114 10.11 10.35 -10.98
N TYR A 115 10.35 11.57 -11.45
CA TYR A 115 9.34 12.44 -12.06
C TYR A 115 10.03 13.53 -12.89
N ASP A 116 9.27 14.19 -13.76
CA ASP A 116 9.76 15.35 -14.51
C ASP A 116 9.94 16.56 -13.58
N LYS A 117 11.19 16.84 -13.20
CA LYS A 117 11.57 17.97 -12.34
C LYS A 117 11.49 19.33 -13.05
N ASN A 118 11.41 19.35 -14.37
CA ASN A 118 11.34 20.57 -15.17
C ASN A 118 9.91 21.00 -15.48
N ALA A 119 8.92 20.12 -15.21
CA ALA A 119 7.51 20.43 -15.40
C ALA A 119 7.09 21.63 -14.54
N LYS A 120 6.43 22.61 -15.17
CA LYS A 120 5.73 23.66 -14.44
C LYS A 120 4.49 23.05 -13.78
N LEU A 121 4.26 23.38 -12.51
CA LEU A 121 3.17 22.86 -11.71
C LEU A 121 2.12 23.96 -11.46
N PRO A 122 1.25 24.27 -12.45
CA PRO A 122 0.24 25.31 -12.29
C PRO A 122 -0.81 24.90 -11.27
N ALA A 123 -1.22 25.83 -10.41
CA ALA A 123 -2.28 25.64 -9.43
C ALA A 123 -3.53 25.01 -10.06
N GLY A 124 -4.09 23.98 -9.42
CA GLY A 124 -5.26 23.23 -9.90
C GLY A 124 -5.09 22.50 -11.24
N GLY A 125 -3.85 22.31 -11.70
CA GLY A 125 -3.51 21.42 -12.81
C GLY A 125 -3.40 19.95 -12.37
N THR A 126 -2.66 19.16 -13.14
CA THR A 126 -2.39 17.74 -12.86
C THR A 126 -0.88 17.51 -12.75
N PHE A 127 -0.45 16.78 -11.73
CA PHE A 127 0.96 16.46 -11.54
C PHE A 127 1.52 15.62 -12.71
N PRO A 128 2.83 15.75 -13.01
CA PRO A 128 3.52 14.76 -13.83
C PRO A 128 3.45 13.39 -13.15
N VAL A 129 3.66 12.34 -13.93
CA VAL A 129 3.65 10.97 -13.39
C VAL A 129 4.81 10.81 -12.41
N PHE A 130 4.50 10.40 -11.17
CA PHE A 130 5.51 9.93 -10.22
C PHE A 130 5.66 8.42 -10.34
N SER A 131 6.89 7.96 -10.53
CA SER A 131 7.28 6.55 -10.49
C SER A 131 8.03 6.28 -9.19
N VAL A 132 7.50 5.39 -8.36
CA VAL A 132 8.09 5.04 -7.06
C VAL A 132 8.62 3.62 -7.11
N THR A 133 9.89 3.42 -6.74
CA THR A 133 10.53 2.11 -6.70
C THR A 133 11.04 1.83 -5.30
N VAL A 134 10.83 0.61 -4.81
CA VAL A 134 11.36 0.17 -3.51
C VAL A 134 12.76 -0.38 -3.70
N VAL A 135 13.71 0.18 -2.99
CA VAL A 135 15.13 -0.17 -3.09
C VAL A 135 15.48 -1.13 -1.96
N SER A 136 16.09 -2.26 -2.31
CA SER A 136 16.61 -3.24 -1.35
C SER A 136 17.90 -2.77 -0.68
N ASP A 137 18.34 -3.42 0.40
CA ASP A 137 19.65 -3.16 1.03
C ASP A 137 20.81 -3.40 0.04
N GLU A 138 20.58 -4.18 -1.03
CA GLU A 138 21.53 -4.39 -2.12
C GLU A 138 21.52 -3.24 -3.16
N GLY A 139 20.47 -2.43 -3.21
CA GLY A 139 20.28 -1.36 -4.19
C GLY A 139 19.45 -1.79 -5.42
N SER A 140 18.97 -3.03 -5.46
CA SER A 140 18.11 -3.55 -6.51
C SER A 140 16.62 -3.23 -6.24
N PRO A 141 15.79 -3.12 -7.29
CA PRO A 141 14.36 -2.88 -7.11
C PRO A 141 13.62 -4.12 -6.62
N ILE A 142 12.72 -3.96 -5.65
CA ILE A 142 11.87 -5.04 -5.13
C ILE A 142 10.50 -5.00 -5.84
N THR A 143 10.10 -6.10 -6.46
CA THR A 143 8.86 -6.20 -7.27
C THR A 143 7.68 -6.85 -6.55
N ASP A 144 7.92 -7.58 -5.46
CA ASP A 144 6.88 -8.32 -4.70
C ASP A 144 6.30 -7.48 -3.54
N ILE A 145 5.72 -6.33 -3.88
CA ILE A 145 5.03 -5.44 -2.94
C ILE A 145 3.66 -5.06 -3.50
N ASN A 146 2.64 -5.06 -2.63
CA ASN A 146 1.28 -4.74 -3.02
C ASN A 146 1.13 -3.23 -3.26
N PRO A 147 0.61 -2.77 -4.43
CA PRO A 147 0.35 -1.36 -4.68
C PRO A 147 -0.52 -0.66 -3.62
N ALA A 148 -1.38 -1.41 -2.91
CA ALA A 148 -2.23 -0.88 -1.84
C ALA A 148 -1.45 -0.34 -0.62
N ASP A 149 -0.20 -0.80 -0.45
CA ASP A 149 0.69 -0.46 0.66
C ASP A 149 1.32 0.94 0.51
N PHE A 150 1.20 1.54 -0.67
CA PHE A 150 1.75 2.86 -0.98
C PHE A 150 0.72 3.97 -0.79
N SER A 151 1.20 5.09 -0.26
CA SER A 151 0.44 6.33 -0.19
C SER A 151 1.29 7.56 -0.46
N MET A 152 0.65 8.57 -1.03
CA MET A 152 1.21 9.89 -1.27
C MET A 152 0.44 10.91 -0.41
N LEU A 153 1.15 11.61 0.46
CA LEU A 153 0.62 12.69 1.28
C LEU A 153 1.15 14.03 0.76
N LEU A 154 0.31 15.06 0.79
CA LEU A 154 0.64 16.38 0.27
C LEU A 154 0.14 17.46 1.23
N TRP A 155 1.04 18.33 1.68
CA TRP A 155 0.69 19.47 2.55
C TRP A 155 1.51 20.70 2.19
N ARG A 156 1.01 21.85 2.66
CA ARG A 156 1.61 23.17 2.41
C ARG A 156 2.80 23.41 3.34
N GLY A 157 3.85 24.04 2.80
CA GLY A 157 5.04 24.48 3.53
C GLY A 157 6.17 23.46 3.53
N GLU A 158 7.23 23.80 4.27
CA GLU A 158 8.48 23.04 4.34
C GLU A 158 8.60 22.15 5.58
N SER A 159 7.54 22.04 6.38
CA SER A 159 7.52 21.14 7.54
C SER A 159 7.81 19.71 7.12
N SER A 160 8.73 19.04 7.82
CA SER A 160 9.06 17.63 7.58
C SER A 160 7.93 16.69 8.02
N THR A 161 7.03 17.14 8.91
CA THR A 161 5.91 16.37 9.46
C THR A 161 4.56 16.81 8.88
N PRO A 162 3.65 15.85 8.62
CA PRO A 162 2.37 16.16 7.99
C PRO A 162 1.37 16.59 9.09
N PRO A 163 0.47 17.54 8.81
CA PRO A 163 -0.71 17.76 9.63
C PRO A 163 -1.58 16.49 9.75
N GLU A 164 -2.28 16.30 10.86
CA GLU A 164 -3.18 15.13 11.07
C GLU A 164 -4.28 15.01 10.01
N THR A 165 -4.69 16.12 9.40
CA THR A 165 -5.76 16.20 8.39
C THR A 165 -5.24 16.09 6.94
N THR A 166 -3.98 15.69 6.74
CA THR A 166 -3.36 15.65 5.40
C THR A 166 -4.06 14.63 4.49
N PRO A 167 -4.51 15.02 3.28
CA PRO A 167 -5.15 14.11 2.34
C PRO A 167 -4.17 13.00 1.90
N VAL A 168 -4.67 11.76 1.90
CA VAL A 168 -3.92 10.57 1.51
C VAL A 168 -4.35 10.11 0.13
N MET A 169 -3.44 10.18 -0.83
CA MET A 169 -3.65 9.70 -2.19
C MET A 169 -3.09 8.28 -2.36
N LYS A 170 -3.86 7.40 -3.00
CA LYS A 170 -3.48 6.01 -3.24
C LYS A 170 -2.74 5.81 -4.56
N CYS A 171 -1.92 4.76 -4.60
CA CYS A 171 -1.26 4.29 -5.82
C CYS A 171 -2.27 4.02 -6.93
N SER A 172 -1.91 4.33 -8.17
CA SER A 172 -2.74 4.03 -9.34
C SER A 172 -2.74 2.53 -9.63
N LYS A 173 -3.79 2.05 -10.31
CA LYS A 173 -3.87 0.65 -10.74
C LYS A 173 -2.76 0.31 -11.75
N PRO A 174 -2.21 -0.91 -11.73
CA PRO A 174 -1.25 -1.37 -12.74
C PRO A 174 -1.84 -1.29 -14.16
N MET A 175 -1.02 -0.95 -15.15
CA MET A 175 -1.37 -1.01 -16.58
C MET A 175 -0.62 -2.18 -17.23
N GLU A 176 -1.18 -2.77 -18.30
CA GLU A 176 -0.60 -3.94 -19.01
C GLU A 176 0.85 -3.73 -19.50
N ASN A 177 1.25 -2.48 -19.80
CA ASN A 177 2.59 -2.14 -20.29
C ASN A 177 3.48 -1.46 -19.22
N GLY A 178 3.08 -1.48 -17.94
CA GLY A 178 3.86 -0.88 -16.87
C GLY A 178 5.07 -1.74 -16.50
N LYS A 179 6.20 -1.10 -16.15
CA LYS A 179 7.31 -1.85 -15.55
C LYS A 179 6.87 -2.45 -14.20
N ASN A 180 7.15 -3.73 -13.98
CA ASN A 180 6.73 -4.47 -12.78
C ASN A 180 7.49 -4.05 -11.50
N ASP A 181 8.52 -3.22 -11.63
CA ASP A 181 9.37 -2.70 -10.55
C ASP A 181 9.04 -1.26 -10.13
N CYS A 182 7.98 -0.67 -10.69
CA CYS A 182 7.58 0.71 -10.43
C CYS A 182 6.10 0.84 -10.05
N TYR A 183 5.84 1.65 -9.04
CA TYR A 183 4.51 2.01 -8.53
C TYR A 183 4.18 3.43 -8.92
N TYR A 184 3.09 3.61 -9.67
CA TYR A 184 2.78 4.89 -10.31
C TYR A 184 1.72 5.68 -9.56
N PHE A 185 1.93 6.99 -9.43
CA PHE A 185 0.91 7.95 -9.02
C PHE A 185 0.59 8.83 -10.23
N ARG A 186 -0.54 8.55 -10.87
CA ARG A 186 -1.03 9.23 -12.07
C ARG A 186 -2.26 10.07 -11.77
N GLU A 187 -2.48 11.10 -12.59
CA GLU A 187 -3.69 11.92 -12.58
C GLU A 187 -4.00 12.54 -11.21
N LYS A 188 -2.96 12.89 -10.44
CA LYS A 188 -3.12 13.54 -9.14
C LYS A 188 -3.26 15.05 -9.36
N SER A 189 -4.25 15.67 -8.73
CA SER A 189 -4.49 17.12 -8.84
C SER A 189 -3.42 17.91 -8.10
N ILE A 190 -2.98 19.01 -8.71
CA ILE A 190 -2.11 20.01 -8.08
C ILE A 190 -2.99 20.88 -7.17
N PRO A 191 -2.53 21.24 -5.96
CA PRO A 191 -3.26 22.16 -5.08
C PRO A 191 -3.62 23.47 -5.76
N GLU A 192 -4.72 24.06 -5.34
CA GLU A 192 -5.20 25.36 -5.86
C GLU A 192 -4.40 26.54 -5.31
N GLN A 193 -3.70 26.38 -4.19
CA GLN A 193 -2.87 27.43 -3.58
C GLN A 193 -1.44 27.36 -4.09
N ILE A 194 -0.86 28.52 -4.43
CA ILE A 194 0.53 28.63 -4.87
C ILE A 194 1.54 28.53 -3.72
N GLY A 195 2.81 28.28 -4.08
CA GLY A 195 3.96 28.29 -3.18
C GLY A 195 4.52 26.91 -2.85
N PRO A 196 5.42 26.84 -1.84
CA PRO A 196 6.12 25.61 -1.51
C PRO A 196 5.17 24.58 -0.88
N HIS A 197 5.21 23.37 -1.42
CA HIS A 197 4.50 22.20 -0.91
C HIS A 197 5.44 21.03 -0.76
N THR A 198 5.15 20.17 0.21
CA THR A 198 5.91 18.95 0.43
C THR A 198 5.04 17.75 0.09
N ILE A 199 5.56 16.85 -0.74
CA ILE A 199 4.97 15.55 -1.00
C ILE A 199 5.77 14.50 -0.24
N ARG A 200 5.07 13.58 0.43
CA ARG A 200 5.68 12.40 1.03
C ARG A 200 5.09 11.14 0.43
N PHE A 201 5.97 10.26 -0.01
CA PHE A 201 5.61 8.90 -0.33
C PHE A 201 5.91 8.03 0.87
N THR A 202 4.95 7.20 1.23
CA THR A 202 5.08 6.23 2.31
C THR A 202 4.71 4.85 1.81
N MET A 203 5.40 3.85 2.34
CA MET A 203 5.07 2.45 2.13
C MET A 203 5.02 1.77 3.51
N ARG A 204 3.93 1.05 3.78
CA ARG A 204 3.76 0.25 4.99
C ARG A 204 3.32 -1.15 4.61
N ASN A 205 4.16 -2.14 4.88
CA ASN A 205 3.85 -3.56 4.70
C ASN A 205 4.34 -4.38 5.90
N ASP A 206 3.95 -5.65 5.95
CA ASP A 206 4.35 -6.59 7.01
C ASP A 206 5.85 -6.93 6.97
N LYS A 207 6.52 -6.71 5.83
CA LYS A 207 7.96 -6.92 5.65
C LYS A 207 8.82 -5.81 6.26
N THR A 208 8.22 -4.68 6.68
CA THR A 208 8.90 -3.55 7.31
C THR A 208 8.38 -3.27 8.72
N GLU A 209 9.25 -3.37 9.74
CA GLU A 209 8.91 -2.93 11.10
C GLU A 209 8.62 -1.42 11.18
N VAL A 210 9.27 -0.62 10.33
CA VAL A 210 9.11 0.85 10.25
C VAL A 210 8.72 1.23 8.83
N PRO A 211 7.69 2.08 8.63
CA PRO A 211 7.27 2.51 7.29
C PRO A 211 8.40 3.24 6.56
N LEU A 212 8.67 2.83 5.32
CA LEU A 212 9.60 3.55 4.47
C LEU A 212 8.99 4.87 4.03
N LEU A 213 9.82 5.91 3.98
CA LEU A 213 9.40 7.25 3.61
C LEU A 213 10.44 7.92 2.73
N THR A 214 9.95 8.73 1.80
CA THR A 214 10.77 9.69 1.06
C THR A 214 9.96 10.96 0.80
N GLN A 215 10.64 12.11 0.76
CA GLN A 215 10.01 13.41 0.65
C GLN A 215 10.58 14.18 -0.54
N ILE A 216 9.71 14.85 -1.27
CA ILE A 216 10.07 15.77 -2.34
C ILE A 216 9.45 17.13 -2.07
N LYS A 217 10.21 18.19 -2.35
CA LYS A 217 9.75 19.57 -2.30
C LYS A 217 9.35 19.98 -3.71
N ILE A 218 8.18 20.60 -3.83
CA ILE A 218 7.67 21.14 -5.08
C ILE A 218 7.21 22.57 -4.86
N ASN A 219 7.22 23.36 -5.93
CA ASN A 219 6.70 24.72 -5.89
C ASN A 219 5.54 24.84 -6.88
N VAL A 220 4.35 25.12 -6.35
CA VAL A 220 3.16 25.35 -7.17
C VAL A 220 3.19 26.78 -7.66
N VAL A 221 3.05 26.96 -8.97
CA VAL A 221 3.08 28.27 -9.63
C VAL A 221 1.66 28.73 -9.99
N PRO A 222 1.42 30.04 -10.14
CA PRO A 222 0.12 30.54 -10.58
C PRO A 222 -0.32 29.92 -11.90
N ASN A 223 -1.62 29.71 -12.05
CA ASN A 223 -2.19 29.28 -13.34
C ASN A 223 -2.31 30.49 -14.28
N GLN A 224 -2.90 30.29 -15.46
CA GLN A 224 -3.09 31.36 -16.44
C GLN A 224 -3.91 32.53 -15.84
N PRO A 225 -3.53 33.79 -16.15
CA PRO A 225 -4.30 34.97 -15.80
C PRO A 225 -5.76 34.83 -16.22
N PHE A 226 -6.70 35.13 -15.31
CA PHE A 226 -8.13 34.93 -15.53
C PHE A 226 -8.97 36.18 -15.26
N LYS A 227 -8.79 36.83 -14.10
CA LYS A 227 -9.61 37.97 -13.67
C LYS A 227 -8.80 39.03 -12.95
N LEU A 228 -9.31 40.25 -12.91
CA LEU A 228 -8.81 41.29 -12.00
C LEU A 228 -9.58 41.21 -10.67
N ALA A 229 -8.89 41.27 -9.53
CA ALA A 229 -9.53 41.29 -8.22
C ALA A 229 -8.68 42.01 -7.16
N PRO A 230 -9.28 42.57 -6.11
CA PRO A 230 -8.54 43.19 -5.02
C PRO A 230 -7.80 42.19 -4.13
N THR A 231 -6.69 42.63 -3.52
CA THR A 231 -5.98 41.87 -2.47
C THR A 231 -6.83 41.64 -1.22
N SER A 232 -7.76 42.55 -0.92
CA SER A 232 -8.69 42.48 0.20
C SER A 232 -10.06 42.93 -0.26
N CYS A 233 -11.12 42.16 0.02
CA CYS A 233 -12.48 42.52 -0.35
C CYS A 233 -12.83 43.92 0.21
N PRO A 234 -13.05 44.94 -0.64
CA PRO A 234 -13.45 46.25 -0.17
C PRO A 234 -14.89 46.16 0.36
N ASN A 235 -15.17 46.93 1.42
CA ASN A 235 -16.54 47.11 1.87
C ASN A 235 -17.36 47.77 0.76
N ILE A 236 -18.66 47.47 0.71
CA ILE A 236 -19.60 48.16 -0.18
C ILE A 236 -19.56 49.66 0.20
N PRO A 237 -19.05 50.55 -0.67
CA PRO A 237 -18.89 51.95 -0.32
C PRO A 237 -20.25 52.60 -0.18
N VAL A 238 -20.34 53.53 0.78
CA VAL A 238 -21.50 54.39 0.93
C VAL A 238 -20.99 55.81 0.80
N VAL A 239 -21.44 56.47 -0.26
CA VAL A 239 -21.03 57.83 -0.59
C VAL A 239 -22.23 58.75 -0.56
N PHE A 240 -21.96 60.02 -0.24
CA PHE A 240 -22.99 60.98 0.06
C PHE A 240 -22.88 62.20 -0.85
N TYR A 241 -24.03 62.86 -1.03
CA TYR A 241 -24.04 64.23 -1.54
C TYR A 241 -23.43 65.16 -0.48
N SER A 242 -22.12 65.36 -0.53
CA SER A 242 -21.36 66.15 0.45
C SER A 242 -20.21 66.87 -0.22
N THR A 243 -19.66 67.90 0.43
CA THR A 243 -18.37 68.51 0.09
C THR A 243 -17.21 67.80 0.77
N GLU A 244 -17.48 67.06 1.85
CA GLU A 244 -16.46 66.38 2.65
C GLU A 244 -15.85 65.18 1.91
N MET A 245 -14.52 65.10 1.89
CA MET A 245 -13.76 64.07 1.15
C MET A 245 -14.04 62.65 1.67
N SER A 246 -14.07 62.48 2.98
CA SER A 246 -14.37 61.22 3.67
C SER A 246 -15.73 60.64 3.23
N SER A 247 -16.72 61.51 3.07
CA SER A 247 -18.09 61.19 2.67
C SER A 247 -18.26 60.87 1.17
N ARG A 248 -17.26 61.17 0.34
CA ARG A 248 -17.27 60.96 -1.13
C ARG A 248 -16.33 59.85 -1.61
N THR A 249 -15.53 59.29 -0.70
CA THR A 249 -14.51 58.32 -1.06
C THR A 249 -15.16 56.97 -1.34
N LEU A 250 -14.99 56.47 -2.56
CA LEU A 250 -15.46 55.15 -2.98
C LEU A 250 -14.49 54.07 -2.52
N VAL A 251 -13.19 54.33 -2.67
CA VAL A 251 -12.13 53.38 -2.35
C VAL A 251 -10.92 54.16 -1.88
N GLU A 252 -10.28 53.67 -0.82
CA GLU A 252 -9.02 54.21 -0.32
C GLU A 252 -8.00 53.09 -0.19
N ASN A 253 -6.76 53.36 -0.63
CA ASN A 253 -5.61 52.47 -0.51
C ASN A 253 -5.86 51.01 -0.96
N MET A 254 -6.42 50.84 -2.15
CA MET A 254 -6.77 49.52 -2.71
C MET A 254 -5.75 49.10 -3.76
N THR A 255 -5.36 47.83 -3.70
CA THR A 255 -4.49 47.23 -4.71
C THR A 255 -5.26 46.16 -5.45
N LEU A 256 -5.37 46.32 -6.77
CA LEU A 256 -5.93 45.34 -7.68
C LEU A 256 -4.80 44.47 -8.23
N VAL A 257 -5.03 43.17 -8.29
CA VAL A 257 -4.06 42.19 -8.77
C VAL A 257 -4.74 41.30 -9.80
N ILE A 258 -4.03 40.99 -10.87
CA ILE A 258 -4.45 39.97 -11.82
C ILE A 258 -4.36 38.61 -11.11
N MET A 259 -5.48 37.92 -11.02
CA MET A 259 -5.57 36.61 -10.40
C MET A 259 -5.85 35.51 -11.43
N ASP A 260 -5.35 34.31 -11.14
CA ASP A 260 -5.81 33.10 -11.83
C ASP A 260 -7.22 32.70 -11.39
N LYS A 261 -7.76 31.64 -11.98
CA LYS A 261 -9.10 31.12 -11.67
C LYS A 261 -9.28 30.65 -10.22
N PHE A 262 -8.18 30.44 -9.49
CA PHE A 262 -8.16 29.99 -8.09
C PHE A 262 -7.88 31.12 -7.10
N GLY A 263 -7.73 32.36 -7.58
CA GLY A 263 -7.48 33.52 -6.74
C GLY A 263 -6.01 33.73 -6.36
N ASN A 264 -5.06 33.13 -7.09
CA ASN A 264 -3.64 33.37 -6.88
C ASN A 264 -3.14 34.54 -7.73
N PRO A 265 -2.22 35.39 -7.23
CA PRO A 265 -1.57 36.43 -8.03
C PRO A 265 -0.87 35.84 -9.26
N ALA A 266 -1.22 36.35 -10.44
CA ALA A 266 -0.70 35.94 -11.74
C ALA A 266 -0.30 37.18 -12.56
N GLY A 267 0.20 36.97 -13.78
CA GLY A 267 0.37 38.08 -14.72
C GLY A 267 1.52 39.05 -14.42
N GLN A 268 2.56 38.64 -13.68
CA GLN A 268 3.76 39.47 -13.42
C GLN A 268 4.47 40.00 -14.67
N ASN A 269 4.24 39.36 -15.82
CA ASN A 269 4.79 39.78 -17.12
C ASN A 269 3.83 40.66 -17.92
N LEU A 270 2.61 40.90 -17.42
CA LEU A 270 1.61 41.73 -18.08
C LEU A 270 1.74 43.19 -17.64
N LYS A 271 1.60 44.09 -18.62
CA LYS A 271 1.56 45.54 -18.45
C LYS A 271 0.36 46.10 -19.19
N GLY A 272 -0.23 47.16 -18.66
CA GLY A 272 -1.36 47.84 -19.31
C GLY A 272 -1.96 48.91 -18.41
N ARG A 273 -3.27 49.10 -18.49
CA ARG A 273 -4.01 50.05 -17.64
C ARG A 273 -5.32 49.44 -17.14
N VAL A 274 -5.83 49.93 -16.02
CA VAL A 274 -7.16 49.61 -15.51
C VAL A 274 -8.06 50.83 -15.71
N THR A 275 -9.12 50.66 -16.48
CA THR A 275 -10.16 51.67 -16.74
C THR A 275 -11.33 51.44 -15.80
N ILE A 276 -11.64 52.43 -14.97
CA ILE A 276 -12.72 52.36 -13.98
C ILE A 276 -13.88 53.21 -14.49
N SER A 277 -15.09 52.63 -14.54
CA SER A 277 -16.31 53.33 -14.97
C SER A 277 -17.47 53.08 -14.02
N ILE A 278 -18.33 54.09 -13.85
CA ILE A 278 -19.57 53.97 -13.08
C ILE A 278 -20.72 53.60 -14.01
N SER A 279 -21.50 52.59 -13.62
CA SER A 279 -22.68 52.13 -14.35
C SER A 279 -23.87 51.97 -13.42
N SER A 280 -25.08 52.12 -13.97
CA SER A 280 -26.33 51.83 -13.28
C SER A 280 -26.87 50.49 -13.77
N PRO A 281 -27.38 49.61 -12.88
CA PRO A 281 -28.11 48.40 -13.27
C PRO A 281 -29.38 48.69 -14.08
N ASP A 282 -29.94 49.88 -13.93
CA ASP A 282 -31.19 50.31 -14.54
C ASP A 282 -30.91 51.16 -15.80
N GLN A 283 -31.22 50.63 -16.99
CA GLN A 283 -30.81 51.21 -18.28
C GLN A 283 -31.45 52.59 -18.56
N GLU A 284 -32.58 52.92 -17.92
CA GLU A 284 -33.26 54.22 -18.06
C GLU A 284 -32.55 55.37 -17.31
N ARG A 285 -31.63 55.08 -16.39
CA ARG A 285 -31.04 56.06 -15.45
C ARG A 285 -29.69 56.62 -15.88
N ARG A 286 -29.36 56.59 -17.18
CA ARG A 286 -28.06 57.07 -17.70
C ARG A 286 -27.81 58.58 -17.53
N ARG A 287 -28.85 59.39 -17.26
CA ARG A 287 -28.72 60.85 -17.16
C ARG A 287 -28.17 61.37 -15.82
N ASN A 288 -28.25 60.57 -14.74
CA ASN A 288 -27.85 60.98 -13.37
C ASN A 288 -26.84 59.99 -12.76
N LEU A 289 -25.77 59.67 -13.49
CA LEU A 289 -24.68 58.83 -12.97
C LEU A 289 -23.71 59.68 -12.14
N PRO A 290 -23.28 59.20 -10.96
CA PRO A 290 -22.19 59.82 -10.23
C PRO A 290 -20.93 59.93 -11.09
N LEU A 291 -20.23 61.05 -10.96
CA LEU A 291 -19.02 61.36 -11.71
C LEU A 291 -17.82 61.34 -10.78
N PHE A 292 -16.67 60.96 -11.31
CA PHE A 292 -15.41 61.00 -10.59
C PHE A 292 -14.89 62.44 -10.44
N GLU A 293 -13.90 62.63 -9.56
CA GLU A 293 -13.19 63.91 -9.45
C GLU A 293 -12.67 64.38 -10.82
N GLY A 294 -12.93 65.65 -11.17
CA GLY A 294 -12.63 66.20 -12.50
C GLY A 294 -13.76 66.08 -13.53
N GLU A 295 -15.00 65.78 -13.10
CA GLU A 295 -16.20 65.68 -13.95
C GLU A 295 -16.12 64.59 -15.03
N THR A 296 -15.36 63.52 -14.76
CA THR A 296 -15.15 62.42 -15.71
C THR A 296 -16.04 61.21 -15.41
N GLY A 297 -16.49 60.52 -16.46
CA GLY A 297 -17.23 59.25 -16.35
C GLY A 297 -16.33 58.01 -16.18
N SER A 298 -15.02 58.16 -16.40
CA SER A 298 -14.05 57.09 -16.25
C SER A 298 -12.68 57.61 -15.83
N VAL A 299 -11.95 56.81 -15.04
CA VAL A 299 -10.58 57.10 -14.57
C VAL A 299 -9.66 55.93 -14.92
N HIS A 300 -8.39 56.20 -15.21
CA HIS A 300 -7.39 55.18 -15.56
C HIS A 300 -6.26 55.11 -14.54
N PHE A 301 -5.82 53.89 -14.24
CA PHE A 301 -4.65 53.61 -13.40
C PHE A 301 -3.67 52.71 -14.15
N ASN A 302 -2.37 52.91 -13.93
CA ASN A 302 -1.35 52.07 -14.55
C ASN A 302 -1.33 50.67 -13.90
N LEU A 303 -1.19 49.64 -14.73
CA LEU A 303 -1.03 48.26 -14.30
C LEU A 303 0.39 47.79 -14.63
N GLU A 304 1.18 47.54 -13.60
CA GLU A 304 2.57 47.09 -13.71
C GLU A 304 2.77 45.80 -12.91
N LYS A 305 3.47 44.83 -13.51
CA LYS A 305 3.72 43.52 -12.88
C LYS A 305 2.45 42.79 -12.42
N GLY A 306 1.34 42.99 -13.14
CA GLY A 306 0.05 42.41 -12.77
C GLY A 306 -0.69 43.12 -11.63
N GLU A 307 -0.19 44.26 -11.14
CA GLU A 307 -0.77 45.00 -10.02
C GLU A 307 -1.10 46.45 -10.42
N ALA A 308 -2.21 46.98 -9.90
CA ALA A 308 -2.61 48.37 -10.03
C ALA A 308 -2.96 48.93 -8.65
N HIS A 309 -2.22 49.94 -8.22
CA HIS A 309 -2.41 50.58 -6.92
C HIS A 309 -3.26 51.83 -7.05
N ILE A 310 -4.34 51.89 -6.27
CA ILE A 310 -5.30 53.00 -6.21
C ILE A 310 -5.20 53.62 -4.82
N SER A 311 -4.52 54.76 -4.73
CA SER A 311 -4.37 55.49 -3.47
C SER A 311 -5.71 56.03 -2.97
N ARG A 312 -6.52 56.64 -3.85
CA ARG A 312 -7.87 57.12 -3.55
C ARG A 312 -8.70 57.19 -4.83
N LEU A 313 -9.95 56.76 -4.75
CA LEU A 313 -10.97 56.94 -5.78
C LEU A 313 -12.21 57.54 -5.11
N ALA A 314 -12.68 58.68 -5.63
CA ALA A 314 -13.83 59.39 -5.07
C ALA A 314 -14.71 59.98 -6.16
N ILE A 315 -15.98 60.24 -5.80
CA ILE A 315 -16.90 61.00 -6.63
C ILE A 315 -16.64 62.51 -6.45
N MET A 316 -17.00 63.33 -7.44
CA MET A 316 -16.84 64.78 -7.36
C MET A 316 -17.68 65.42 -6.24
N GLU A 317 -17.32 66.63 -5.83
CA GLU A 317 -18.14 67.43 -4.92
C GLU A 317 -19.53 67.64 -5.50
N LYS A 318 -20.57 67.42 -4.69
CA LYS A 318 -21.97 67.56 -5.11
C LYS A 318 -22.29 66.73 -6.37
N SER A 319 -21.68 65.54 -6.48
CA SER A 319 -21.87 64.64 -7.61
C SER A 319 -23.36 64.38 -7.90
N PRO A 320 -23.77 64.34 -9.18
CA PRO A 320 -25.10 63.87 -9.57
C PRO A 320 -25.30 62.43 -9.06
N GLY A 321 -26.52 62.10 -8.64
CA GLY A 321 -26.83 60.78 -8.10
C GLY A 321 -28.24 60.74 -7.52
N GLU A 322 -28.92 59.60 -7.66
CA GLU A 322 -30.25 59.39 -7.10
C GLU A 322 -30.14 58.90 -5.65
N ASN A 323 -30.84 59.58 -4.74
CA ASN A 323 -30.88 59.20 -3.34
C ASN A 323 -31.41 57.77 -3.15
N GLY A 324 -30.65 56.94 -2.44
CA GLY A 324 -30.95 55.53 -2.18
C GLY A 324 -30.68 54.60 -3.37
N ALA A 325 -30.08 55.09 -4.46
CA ALA A 325 -29.72 54.25 -5.60
C ALA A 325 -28.44 53.46 -5.34
N THR A 326 -28.32 52.34 -6.06
CA THR A 326 -27.13 51.49 -6.06
C THR A 326 -26.49 51.55 -7.44
N TYR A 327 -25.19 51.83 -7.46
CA TYR A 327 -24.40 51.93 -8.67
C TYR A 327 -23.29 50.87 -8.64
N VAL A 328 -22.74 50.55 -9.81
CA VAL A 328 -21.70 49.53 -9.99
C VAL A 328 -20.45 50.19 -10.57
N LEU A 329 -19.35 50.12 -9.83
CA LEU A 329 -18.00 50.41 -10.30
C LEU A 329 -17.47 49.19 -11.05
N THR A 330 -17.15 49.35 -12.32
CA THR A 330 -16.52 48.31 -13.13
C THR A 330 -15.07 48.67 -13.40
N PHE A 331 -14.16 47.79 -13.01
CA PHE A 331 -12.71 47.94 -13.19
C PHE A 331 -12.29 47.04 -14.37
N HIS A 332 -12.14 47.64 -15.55
CA HIS A 332 -11.79 46.97 -16.79
C HIS A 332 -10.27 46.94 -17.01
N PRO A 333 -9.64 45.77 -17.08
CA PRO A 333 -8.22 45.65 -17.42
C PRO A 333 -7.99 45.74 -18.94
N ASP A 334 -7.29 46.77 -19.39
CA ASP A 334 -6.80 46.91 -20.76
C ASP A 334 -5.38 46.33 -20.86
N VAL A 335 -5.28 45.01 -21.03
CA VAL A 335 -4.00 44.29 -21.19
C VAL A 335 -4.05 43.39 -22.43
N SER A 336 -2.91 42.83 -22.84
CA SER A 336 -2.80 42.00 -24.05
C SER A 336 -3.66 40.72 -24.02
N THR A 337 -4.11 40.28 -22.85
CA THR A 337 -4.90 39.07 -22.63
C THR A 337 -6.29 39.46 -22.11
N PRO A 338 -7.40 38.89 -22.62
CA PRO A 338 -8.72 39.18 -22.09
C PRO A 338 -8.85 38.67 -20.65
N LEU A 339 -9.28 39.54 -19.73
CA LEU A 339 -9.47 39.23 -18.31
C LEU A 339 -10.85 39.71 -17.84
N ASP A 340 -11.46 38.96 -16.91
CA ASP A 340 -12.74 39.38 -16.34
C ASP A 340 -12.57 40.64 -15.47
N PRO A 341 -13.44 41.65 -15.63
CA PRO A 341 -13.38 42.88 -14.85
C PRO A 341 -13.85 42.65 -13.41
N PHE A 342 -13.31 43.43 -12.47
CA PHE A 342 -13.82 43.48 -11.10
C PHE A 342 -15.03 44.42 -11.03
N GLN A 343 -16.06 44.03 -10.28
CA GLN A 343 -17.26 44.87 -10.06
C GLN A 343 -17.47 45.10 -8.56
N LEU A 344 -17.72 46.36 -8.19
CA LEU A 344 -18.01 46.77 -6.82
C LEU A 344 -19.28 47.62 -6.79
N ASN A 345 -20.27 47.19 -6.02
CA ASN A 345 -21.48 47.98 -5.79
C ASN A 345 -21.19 49.07 -4.76
N PHE A 346 -21.79 50.24 -4.93
CA PHE A 346 -21.83 51.29 -3.92
C PHE A 346 -23.22 51.92 -3.81
N HIS A 347 -23.53 52.44 -2.63
CA HIS A 347 -24.79 53.11 -2.36
C HIS A 347 -24.59 54.63 -2.27
N PHE A 348 -25.56 55.36 -2.81
CA PHE A 348 -25.60 56.82 -2.75
C PHE A 348 -26.75 57.25 -1.86
N TYR A 349 -26.47 58.00 -0.77
CA TYR A 349 -27.51 58.52 0.12
C TYR A 349 -27.35 60.02 0.37
N ASN A 350 -28.46 60.69 0.63
CA ASN A 350 -28.50 62.13 0.92
C ASN A 350 -28.73 62.45 2.41
N ASP A 351 -28.87 61.45 3.30
CA ASP A 351 -29.36 61.65 4.68
C ASP A 351 -28.52 60.92 5.75
N VAL A 352 -28.33 61.55 6.92
CA VAL A 352 -27.29 61.25 7.93
C VAL A 352 -27.79 60.37 9.09
N GLU A 353 -29.07 60.45 9.48
CA GLU A 353 -29.60 59.70 10.64
C GLU A 353 -29.87 58.21 10.37
N ASN A 354 -30.22 57.84 9.13
CA ASN A 354 -30.43 56.44 8.74
C ASN A 354 -29.11 55.63 8.70
N GLN A 355 -27.96 56.31 8.71
CA GLN A 355 -26.64 55.70 8.56
C GLN A 355 -26.20 54.91 9.80
N GLN A 356 -26.41 55.46 11.00
CA GLN A 356 -26.00 54.81 12.25
C GLN A 356 -26.89 53.60 12.59
N LYS A 357 -28.20 53.74 12.38
CA LYS A 357 -29.18 52.67 12.65
C LYS A 357 -29.02 51.47 11.71
N MET A 358 -28.65 51.71 10.45
CA MET A 358 -28.38 50.65 9.47
C MET A 358 -27.07 49.90 9.78
N PHE A 359 -26.03 50.60 10.22
CA PHE A 359 -24.74 49.99 10.57
C PHE A 359 -24.86 49.00 11.75
N GLU A 360 -25.56 49.38 12.82
CA GLU A 360 -25.74 48.52 14.00
C GLU A 360 -26.58 47.27 13.72
N LEU A 361 -27.69 47.42 12.99
CA LEU A 361 -28.56 46.29 12.63
C LEU A 361 -27.87 45.31 11.66
N THR A 362 -27.04 45.83 10.74
CA THR A 362 -26.28 45.00 9.79
C THR A 362 -25.20 44.18 10.52
N LYS A 363 -24.43 44.81 11.41
CA LYS A 363 -23.42 44.11 12.24
C LYS A 363 -24.04 43.01 13.10
N ARG A 364 -25.21 43.26 13.70
CA ARG A 364 -25.93 42.27 14.52
C ARG A 364 -26.46 41.10 13.67
N LYS A 365 -26.95 41.37 12.45
CA LYS A 365 -27.35 40.35 11.48
C LYS A 365 -26.17 39.45 11.12
N GLU A 366 -25.03 40.02 10.74
CA GLU A 366 -23.83 39.27 10.35
C GLU A 366 -23.36 38.32 11.46
N ASN A 367 -23.31 38.79 12.71
CA ASN A 367 -22.93 37.96 13.87
C ASN A 367 -23.90 36.79 14.11
N LEU A 368 -25.22 37.03 14.02
CA LEU A 368 -26.25 35.98 14.19
C LEU A 368 -26.22 34.98 13.03
N THR A 369 -26.05 35.44 11.79
CA THR A 369 -25.92 34.57 10.62
C THR A 369 -24.67 33.70 10.70
N ALA A 370 -23.53 34.25 11.14
CA ALA A 370 -22.31 33.49 11.35
C ALA A 370 -22.47 32.39 12.41
N ALA A 371 -23.13 32.70 13.54
CA ALA A 371 -23.39 31.73 14.59
C ALA A 371 -24.34 30.59 14.14
N ILE A 372 -25.41 30.93 13.41
CA ILE A 372 -26.35 29.93 12.84
C ILE A 372 -25.63 29.05 11.83
N PHE A 373 -24.78 29.63 10.98
CA PHE A 373 -24.01 28.88 9.98
C PHE A 373 -23.04 27.88 10.63
N GLN A 374 -22.28 28.30 11.65
CA GLN A 374 -21.38 27.42 12.39
C GLN A 374 -22.13 26.25 13.05
N PHE A 375 -23.29 26.52 13.65
CA PHE A 375 -24.11 25.48 14.25
C PHE A 375 -24.66 24.51 13.19
N ALA A 376 -25.17 25.02 12.07
CA ALA A 376 -25.67 24.21 10.97
C ALA A 376 -24.57 23.31 10.38
N GLN A 377 -23.36 23.84 10.20
CA GLN A 377 -22.19 23.10 9.73
C GLN A 377 -21.80 21.96 10.68
N ARG A 378 -21.81 22.22 12.01
CA ARG A 378 -21.54 21.19 13.02
C ARG A 378 -22.60 20.09 13.01
N ASN A 379 -23.87 20.45 12.90
CA ASN A 379 -24.97 19.48 12.83
C ASN A 379 -24.93 18.64 11.54
N ASP A 380 -24.66 19.27 10.39
CA ASP A 380 -24.47 18.58 9.11
C ASP A 380 -23.30 17.59 9.18
N SER A 381 -22.18 17.99 9.77
CA SER A 381 -21.03 17.11 9.99
C SER A 381 -21.38 15.92 10.90
N PHE A 382 -22.20 16.14 11.93
CA PHE A 382 -22.64 15.09 12.84
C PHE A 382 -23.63 14.11 12.17
N GLN A 383 -24.57 14.61 11.37
CA GLN A 383 -25.48 13.77 10.58
C GLN A 383 -24.73 12.93 9.53
N LYS A 384 -23.73 13.53 8.86
CA LYS A 384 -22.84 12.83 7.93
C LYS A 384 -22.05 11.72 8.62
N LEU A 385 -21.65 11.90 9.87
CA LEU A 385 -21.01 10.85 10.66
C LEU A 385 -21.99 9.68 10.90
N GLY A 386 -23.25 9.97 11.23
CA GLY A 386 -24.29 8.96 11.41
C GLY A 386 -24.56 8.13 10.14
N THR A 387 -24.66 8.77 8.97
CA THR A 387 -24.83 8.05 7.69
C THR A 387 -23.62 7.19 7.34
N LEU A 388 -22.41 7.69 7.60
CA LEU A 388 -21.17 6.96 7.39
C LEU A 388 -21.06 5.74 8.30
N LEU A 389 -21.42 5.86 9.58
CA LEU A 389 -21.47 4.72 10.52
C LEU A 389 -22.51 3.67 10.10
N ALA A 390 -23.69 4.09 9.63
CA ALA A 390 -24.70 3.17 9.11
C ALA A 390 -24.20 2.40 7.86
N GLN A 391 -23.53 3.10 6.94
CA GLN A 391 -22.94 2.47 5.75
C GLN A 391 -21.80 1.50 6.13
N GLN A 392 -20.94 1.88 7.07
CA GLN A 392 -19.90 0.99 7.59
C GLN A 392 -20.48 -0.25 8.24
N PHE A 393 -21.57 -0.13 8.99
CA PHE A 393 -22.25 -1.27 9.60
C PHE A 393 -22.81 -2.22 8.55
N GLN A 394 -23.50 -1.70 7.52
CA GLN A 394 -24.00 -2.52 6.41
C GLN A 394 -22.88 -3.27 5.69
N ASN A 395 -21.78 -2.57 5.37
CA ASN A 395 -20.61 -3.18 4.73
C ASN A 395 -19.96 -4.26 5.61
N ALA A 396 -19.81 -4.01 6.90
CA ALA A 396 -19.27 -4.99 7.84
C ALA A 396 -20.20 -6.21 7.96
N ASN A 397 -21.51 -5.99 8.04
CA ASN A 397 -22.50 -7.07 8.11
C ASN A 397 -22.54 -7.92 6.82
N TYR A 398 -22.42 -7.29 5.66
CA TYR A 398 -22.29 -7.99 4.38
C TYR A 398 -21.01 -8.83 4.31
N LYS A 399 -19.87 -8.27 4.76
CA LYS A 399 -18.60 -9.02 4.81
C LYS A 399 -18.68 -10.23 5.76
N VAL A 400 -19.32 -10.08 6.92
CA VAL A 400 -19.55 -11.20 7.85
C VAL A 400 -20.45 -12.26 7.21
N GLY A 401 -21.50 -11.86 6.50
CA GLY A 401 -22.42 -12.78 5.83
C GLY A 401 -21.77 -13.57 4.69
N THR A 402 -20.94 -12.92 3.87
CA THR A 402 -20.20 -13.56 2.77
C THR A 402 -19.20 -14.59 3.28
N LEU A 403 -18.34 -14.21 4.23
CA LEU A 403 -17.40 -15.14 4.86
C LEU A 403 -18.10 -16.34 5.52
N ARG A 404 -19.24 -16.10 6.19
CA ARG A 404 -20.04 -17.19 6.78
C ARG A 404 -20.54 -18.17 5.72
N ASN A 405 -21.02 -17.67 4.58
CA ASN A 405 -21.51 -18.51 3.51
C ASN A 405 -20.39 -19.33 2.88
N GLU A 406 -19.20 -18.74 2.68
CA GLU A 406 -18.01 -19.45 2.17
C GLU A 406 -17.57 -20.58 3.11
N MET A 407 -17.57 -20.35 4.42
CA MET A 407 -17.25 -21.38 5.41
C MET A 407 -18.29 -22.51 5.43
N ASN A 408 -19.58 -22.17 5.37
CA ASN A 408 -20.66 -23.18 5.30
C ASN A 408 -20.55 -24.05 4.03
N GLN A 409 -20.20 -23.46 2.88
CA GLN A 409 -19.98 -24.22 1.63
C GLN A 409 -18.84 -25.23 1.74
N ARG A 410 -17.85 -24.95 2.61
CA ARG A 410 -16.70 -25.83 2.89
C ARG A 410 -16.93 -26.81 4.03
N GLY A 411 -18.17 -26.89 4.55
CA GLY A 411 -18.55 -27.82 5.62
C GLY A 411 -18.29 -27.33 7.04
N LEU A 412 -17.82 -26.08 7.22
CA LEU A 412 -17.70 -25.42 8.53
C LEU A 412 -19.01 -24.71 8.87
N ASN A 413 -19.92 -25.42 9.55
CA ASN A 413 -21.22 -24.86 9.93
C ASN A 413 -21.08 -23.85 11.07
N ILE A 414 -21.18 -22.56 10.75
CA ILE A 414 -21.06 -21.47 11.71
C ILE A 414 -22.45 -20.86 11.98
N PRO A 415 -22.98 -20.99 13.22
CA PRO A 415 -24.20 -20.33 13.63
C PRO A 415 -24.26 -18.82 13.33
N PRO A 416 -25.45 -18.23 13.11
CA PRO A 416 -25.60 -16.82 12.76
C PRO A 416 -25.13 -15.82 13.82
N SER A 417 -25.18 -16.22 15.10
CA SER A 417 -24.82 -15.41 16.24
C SER A 417 -23.87 -16.21 17.12
N LEU A 418 -22.58 -15.90 17.03
CA LEU A 418 -21.53 -16.51 17.83
C LEU A 418 -20.72 -15.41 18.51
N PRO A 419 -20.45 -15.55 19.83
CA PRO A 419 -19.53 -14.66 20.51
C PRO A 419 -18.13 -14.75 19.90
N VAL A 420 -17.42 -13.61 19.82
CA VAL A 420 -16.03 -13.53 19.37
C VAL A 420 -15.12 -14.50 20.15
N SER A 421 -15.37 -14.68 21.45
CA SER A 421 -14.64 -15.62 22.30
C SER A 421 -14.75 -17.07 21.84
N HIS A 422 -15.89 -17.47 21.29
CA HIS A 422 -16.12 -18.82 20.78
C HIS A 422 -15.37 -19.04 19.46
N ILE A 423 -15.35 -18.04 18.57
CA ILE A 423 -14.57 -18.09 17.33
C ILE A 423 -13.07 -18.24 17.66
N GLN A 424 -12.59 -17.49 18.66
CA GLN A 424 -11.20 -17.59 19.13
C GLN A 424 -10.89 -18.97 19.73
N GLN A 425 -11.84 -19.58 20.43
CA GLN A 425 -11.71 -20.96 20.91
C GLN A 425 -11.58 -21.95 19.75
N MET A 426 -12.46 -21.87 18.75
CA MET A 426 -12.40 -22.74 17.56
C MET A 426 -11.04 -22.61 16.84
N ILE A 427 -10.51 -21.40 16.67
CA ILE A 427 -9.18 -21.18 16.09
C ILE A 427 -8.11 -21.90 16.90
N ARG A 428 -8.16 -21.79 18.24
CA ARG A 428 -7.18 -22.46 19.12
C ARG A 428 -7.27 -23.98 19.02
N GLU A 429 -8.48 -24.54 19.00
CA GLU A 429 -8.71 -25.98 18.88
C GLU A 429 -8.16 -26.52 17.55
N LYS A 430 -8.48 -25.86 16.42
CA LYS A 430 -7.98 -26.23 15.09
C LYS A 430 -6.47 -26.14 14.98
N MET A 431 -5.87 -25.09 15.55
CA MET A 431 -4.42 -24.93 15.60
C MET A 431 -3.74 -25.96 16.50
N ALA A 432 -4.38 -26.36 17.60
CA ALA A 432 -3.87 -27.41 18.49
C ALA A 432 -3.93 -28.80 17.82
N GLU A 433 -5.03 -29.12 17.12
CA GLU A 433 -5.16 -30.34 16.32
C GLU A 433 -4.10 -30.37 15.20
N ALA A 434 -3.88 -29.26 14.49
CA ALA A 434 -2.82 -29.16 13.49
C ALA A 434 -1.42 -29.36 14.10
N ALA A 435 -1.15 -28.78 15.27
CA ALA A 435 0.14 -28.95 15.96
C ALA A 435 0.39 -30.39 16.43
N GLN A 436 -0.66 -31.17 16.66
CA GLN A 436 -0.52 -32.60 16.98
C GLN A 436 0.11 -33.36 15.80
N PHE A 437 -0.31 -33.08 14.56
CA PHE A 437 0.27 -33.71 13.37
C PHE A 437 1.74 -33.37 13.16
N GLU A 438 2.18 -32.17 13.54
CA GLU A 438 3.60 -31.78 13.46
C GLU A 438 4.48 -32.58 14.44
N ARG A 439 3.93 -32.93 15.61
CA ARG A 439 4.62 -33.66 16.68
C ARG A 439 4.63 -35.17 16.47
N THR A 440 3.67 -35.72 15.72
CA THR A 440 3.62 -37.14 15.40
C THR A 440 4.86 -37.56 14.62
N ALA A 441 5.50 -38.65 15.06
CA ALA A 441 6.67 -39.22 14.39
C ALA A 441 6.31 -39.61 12.96
N ARG A 442 7.14 -39.20 12.01
CA ARG A 442 6.99 -39.47 10.57
C ARG A 442 8.35 -39.76 9.97
N ARG A 443 8.37 -40.41 8.81
CA ARG A 443 9.59 -40.57 8.03
C ARG A 443 10.18 -39.20 7.69
N VAL A 444 11.43 -38.98 8.05
CA VAL A 444 12.20 -37.77 7.74
C VAL A 444 13.37 -38.13 6.83
N CYS A 445 13.71 -37.25 5.90
CA CYS A 445 14.89 -37.42 5.07
C CYS A 445 16.15 -37.22 5.92
N SER A 446 17.00 -38.24 6.00
CA SER A 446 18.24 -38.22 6.79
C SER A 446 19.42 -37.54 6.08
N ILE A 447 19.23 -37.07 4.85
CA ILE A 447 20.27 -36.40 4.06
C ILE A 447 20.53 -35.02 4.67
N PRO A 448 21.79 -34.63 4.93
CA PRO A 448 22.10 -33.28 5.39
C PRO A 448 21.66 -32.22 4.37
N ASN A 449 20.92 -31.21 4.81
CA ASN A 449 20.51 -30.11 3.96
C ASN A 449 21.43 -28.89 4.15
N ASN A 450 22.67 -29.03 3.68
CA ASN A 450 23.74 -28.05 3.93
C ASN A 450 23.83 -26.97 2.84
N PHE A 451 23.01 -27.05 1.79
CA PHE A 451 23.08 -26.17 0.63
C PHE A 451 21.82 -25.30 0.55
N SER A 452 21.99 -24.00 0.68
CA SER A 452 20.92 -23.01 0.57
C SER A 452 21.45 -21.72 -0.05
N GLY A 453 20.60 -20.99 -0.76
CA GLY A 453 20.97 -19.75 -1.45
C GLY A 453 19.99 -19.42 -2.59
N PRO A 454 20.05 -18.21 -3.15
CA PRO A 454 19.13 -17.78 -4.21
C PRO A 454 19.25 -18.60 -5.50
N ASP A 455 20.46 -19.09 -5.79
CA ASP A 455 20.81 -19.89 -6.97
C ASP A 455 20.70 -21.41 -6.73
N VAL A 456 20.40 -21.84 -5.50
CA VAL A 456 20.26 -23.26 -5.12
C VAL A 456 18.78 -23.57 -4.95
N VAL A 457 18.29 -24.55 -5.71
CA VAL A 457 16.89 -25.01 -5.59
C VAL A 457 16.75 -25.94 -4.40
N GLY A 458 17.73 -26.82 -4.19
CA GLY A 458 17.81 -27.68 -3.02
C GLY A 458 18.43 -29.05 -3.32
N VAL A 459 18.56 -29.87 -2.29
CA VAL A 459 19.05 -31.26 -2.40
C VAL A 459 17.90 -32.18 -2.80
N VAL A 460 18.13 -33.10 -3.76
CA VAL A 460 17.10 -33.97 -4.34
C VAL A 460 16.20 -34.63 -3.29
N GLY A 461 16.76 -35.24 -2.24
CA GLY A 461 15.99 -35.89 -1.17
C GLY A 461 15.07 -34.98 -0.35
N HIS A 462 15.28 -33.66 -0.41
CA HIS A 462 14.45 -32.64 0.26
C HIS A 462 13.49 -31.90 -0.68
N LEU A 463 13.61 -32.10 -2.00
CA LEU A 463 12.74 -31.45 -2.99
C LEU A 463 11.35 -32.09 -3.08
N ALA A 464 11.24 -33.36 -2.70
CA ALA A 464 9.98 -34.09 -2.75
C ALA A 464 9.74 -34.92 -1.48
N GLN A 465 8.49 -35.31 -1.31
CA GLN A 465 7.98 -36.18 -0.27
C GLN A 465 7.21 -37.32 -0.93
N ILE A 466 7.16 -38.48 -0.28
CA ILE A 466 6.37 -39.63 -0.74
C ILE A 466 5.54 -40.10 0.44
N GLU A 467 4.26 -40.36 0.23
CA GLU A 467 3.38 -40.88 1.26
C GLU A 467 3.61 -42.39 1.49
N ASP A 468 3.49 -43.19 0.43
CA ASP A 468 3.67 -44.66 0.43
C ASP A 468 5.10 -45.08 0.85
N ASP A 469 5.22 -45.83 1.95
CA ASP A 469 6.49 -46.29 2.52
C ASP A 469 7.27 -47.23 1.60
N ASP A 470 6.58 -48.14 0.92
CA ASP A 470 7.20 -49.10 0.01
C ASP A 470 7.66 -48.40 -1.26
N ALA A 471 6.86 -47.47 -1.78
CA ALA A 471 7.27 -46.62 -2.89
C ALA A 471 8.48 -45.74 -2.51
N ALA A 472 8.47 -45.13 -1.32
CA ALA A 472 9.57 -44.33 -0.83
C ALA A 472 10.87 -45.15 -0.72
N ARG A 473 10.78 -46.39 -0.22
CA ARG A 473 11.89 -47.33 -0.15
C ARG A 473 12.50 -47.61 -1.51
N VAL A 474 11.69 -48.02 -2.49
CA VAL A 474 12.21 -48.47 -3.79
C VAL A 474 12.63 -47.32 -4.70
N ILE A 475 11.94 -46.18 -4.65
CA ILE A 475 12.31 -44.98 -5.43
C ILE A 475 13.61 -44.38 -4.89
N SER A 476 13.73 -44.23 -3.55
CA SER A 476 14.96 -43.69 -2.96
C SER A 476 16.16 -44.61 -3.20
N TRP A 477 15.96 -45.93 -3.11
CA TRP A 477 16.99 -46.91 -3.49
C TRP A 477 17.37 -46.82 -4.98
N HIS A 478 16.39 -46.61 -5.86
CA HIS A 478 16.65 -46.50 -7.29
C HIS A 478 17.49 -45.27 -7.64
N LEU A 479 17.20 -44.11 -7.02
CA LEU A 479 17.99 -42.88 -7.15
C LEU A 479 19.37 -43.01 -6.51
N GLY A 480 19.46 -43.72 -5.38
CA GLY A 480 20.73 -44.06 -4.76
C GLY A 480 21.59 -42.82 -4.49
N GLY A 481 22.73 -42.72 -5.17
CA GLY A 481 23.65 -41.59 -5.06
C GLY A 481 23.04 -40.25 -5.50
N ASP A 482 22.06 -40.25 -6.41
CA ASP A 482 21.44 -39.01 -6.89
C ASP A 482 20.60 -38.31 -5.81
N MET A 483 20.25 -39.00 -4.72
CA MET A 483 19.47 -38.45 -3.61
C MET A 483 20.17 -37.30 -2.89
N ASP A 484 21.51 -37.28 -2.85
CA ASP A 484 22.29 -36.22 -2.23
C ASP A 484 22.77 -35.14 -3.22
N CYS A 485 22.36 -35.24 -4.49
CA CYS A 485 22.69 -34.26 -5.52
C CYS A 485 22.03 -32.90 -5.25
N VAL A 486 22.80 -31.82 -5.46
CA VAL A 486 22.36 -30.43 -5.27
C VAL A 486 21.86 -29.86 -6.59
N ILE A 487 20.60 -29.43 -6.61
CA ILE A 487 19.99 -28.77 -7.76
C ILE A 487 20.25 -27.26 -7.67
N THR A 488 20.77 -26.69 -8.75
CA THR A 488 21.05 -25.26 -8.88
C THR A 488 20.36 -24.66 -10.09
N LYS A 489 20.07 -23.35 -10.07
CA LYS A 489 19.40 -22.68 -11.18
C LYS A 489 20.29 -22.53 -12.41
N THR A 490 21.60 -22.33 -12.22
CA THR A 490 22.56 -22.10 -13.30
C THR A 490 23.79 -22.98 -13.20
N THR A 491 24.44 -23.21 -14.33
CA THR A 491 25.69 -23.98 -14.42
C THR A 491 26.82 -23.32 -13.62
N GLU A 492 26.86 -22.00 -13.52
CA GLU A 492 27.85 -21.26 -12.72
C GLU A 492 27.67 -21.53 -11.23
N ALA A 493 26.44 -21.62 -10.74
CA ALA A 493 26.15 -21.98 -9.36
C ALA A 493 26.56 -23.43 -9.07
N ALA A 494 26.26 -24.37 -9.96
CA ALA A 494 26.73 -25.75 -9.85
C ALA A 494 28.26 -25.83 -9.79
N ARG A 495 28.98 -25.12 -10.66
CA ARG A 495 30.45 -25.11 -10.69
C ARG A 495 31.05 -24.59 -9.39
N ARG A 496 30.50 -23.50 -8.83
CA ARG A 496 30.94 -22.98 -7.52
C ARG A 496 30.87 -24.07 -6.45
N ILE A 497 29.71 -24.73 -6.31
CA ILE A 497 29.52 -25.79 -5.31
C ILE A 497 30.47 -26.97 -5.57
N TYR A 498 30.66 -27.36 -6.83
CA TYR A 498 31.61 -28.39 -7.20
C TYR A 498 33.04 -28.03 -6.76
N ASP A 499 33.51 -26.83 -7.07
CA ASP A 499 34.86 -26.37 -6.71
C ASP A 499 35.03 -26.25 -5.18
N ASP A 500 34.03 -25.70 -4.49
CA ASP A 500 34.03 -25.48 -3.04
C ASP A 500 34.08 -26.79 -2.25
N THR A 501 33.46 -27.84 -2.80
CA THR A 501 33.45 -29.18 -2.23
C THR A 501 34.60 -30.04 -2.76
N ARG A 502 35.50 -29.47 -3.57
CA ARG A 502 36.63 -30.15 -4.23
C ARG A 502 36.18 -31.36 -5.05
N GLY A 503 35.04 -31.22 -5.72
CA GLY A 503 34.43 -32.23 -6.56
C GLY A 503 33.73 -33.38 -5.81
N ASN A 504 33.63 -33.32 -4.48
CA ASN A 504 32.99 -34.37 -3.70
C ASN A 504 31.45 -34.31 -3.79
N GLN A 505 30.88 -33.14 -4.01
CA GLN A 505 29.42 -32.97 -4.07
C GLN A 505 28.91 -33.12 -5.51
N GLN A 506 27.89 -33.97 -5.68
CA GLN A 506 27.15 -34.05 -6.92
C GLN A 506 26.26 -32.82 -7.09
N VAL A 507 26.29 -32.24 -8.29
CA VAL A 507 25.54 -31.03 -8.63
C VAL A 507 24.82 -31.21 -9.97
N MET A 508 23.61 -30.68 -10.09
CA MET A 508 22.84 -30.68 -11.32
C MET A 508 22.25 -29.28 -11.58
N PRO A 509 22.74 -28.55 -12.60
CA PRO A 509 22.20 -27.25 -12.92
C PRO A 509 20.99 -27.35 -13.85
N LEU A 510 19.91 -26.63 -13.53
CA LEU A 510 18.64 -26.67 -14.25
C LEU A 510 18.73 -26.22 -15.71
N ASP A 511 19.64 -25.29 -16.02
CA ASP A 511 19.89 -24.81 -17.37
C ASP A 511 20.54 -25.87 -18.28
N SER A 512 21.13 -26.92 -17.71
CA SER A 512 21.66 -28.08 -18.42
C SER A 512 20.67 -29.23 -18.58
N ILE A 513 19.52 -29.18 -17.89
CA ILE A 513 18.50 -30.22 -17.97
C ILE A 513 17.67 -30.04 -19.24
N ARG A 514 17.38 -31.14 -19.92
CA ARG A 514 16.57 -31.15 -21.14
C ARG A 514 15.15 -30.65 -20.85
N LYS A 515 14.85 -29.42 -21.29
CA LYS A 515 13.49 -28.86 -21.31
C LYS A 515 12.67 -29.55 -22.39
N ASN A 516 11.86 -30.54 -22.06
CA ASN A 516 11.09 -31.30 -23.04
C ASN A 516 9.59 -31.40 -22.71
N ALA A 517 8.78 -31.39 -23.78
CA ALA A 517 7.32 -31.33 -23.86
C ALA A 517 6.55 -32.43 -23.09
N SER A 518 5.23 -32.23 -23.05
CA SER A 518 4.15 -32.99 -22.39
C SER A 518 4.43 -34.48 -22.07
N GLY A 519 3.99 -34.91 -20.88
CA GLY A 519 4.19 -36.27 -20.37
C GLY A 519 3.62 -37.33 -21.30
N ARG A 520 4.39 -38.42 -21.50
CA ARG A 520 3.89 -39.60 -22.22
C ARG A 520 2.97 -40.42 -21.32
N PRO A 521 1.89 -41.01 -21.86
CA PRO A 521 1.07 -41.95 -21.11
C PRO A 521 1.85 -43.24 -20.81
N LEU A 522 1.34 -44.04 -19.86
CA LEU A 522 1.92 -45.35 -19.57
C LEU A 522 1.91 -46.24 -20.83
N PRO A 523 2.88 -47.18 -20.98
CA PRO A 523 3.00 -47.99 -22.19
C PRO A 523 1.75 -48.75 -22.64
N HIS A 524 0.87 -49.14 -21.72
CA HIS A 524 -0.38 -49.82 -22.05
C HIS A 524 -1.50 -48.87 -22.52
N ILE A 525 -1.28 -47.55 -22.55
CA ILE A 525 -2.26 -46.53 -22.95
C ILE A 525 -1.76 -45.82 -24.22
N LYS A 526 -2.57 -45.84 -25.28
CA LYS A 526 -2.27 -45.15 -26.54
C LYS A 526 -3.50 -44.37 -27.00
N ASN A 527 -3.34 -43.07 -27.25
CA ASN A 527 -4.43 -42.16 -27.66
C ASN A 527 -5.65 -42.22 -26.73
N GLY A 528 -5.43 -42.31 -25.42
CA GLY A 528 -6.49 -42.41 -24.41
C GLY A 528 -7.19 -43.77 -24.33
N ARG A 529 -6.77 -44.77 -25.12
CA ARG A 529 -7.30 -46.13 -25.07
C ARG A 529 -6.31 -47.08 -24.41
N THR A 530 -6.82 -47.92 -23.53
CA THR A 530 -6.09 -49.02 -22.88
C THR A 530 -5.92 -50.18 -23.88
N LEU A 531 -4.68 -50.55 -24.18
CA LEU A 531 -4.32 -51.62 -25.12
C LEU A 531 -4.45 -53.02 -24.48
N PHE A 532 -4.20 -53.12 -23.18
CA PHE A 532 -4.43 -54.30 -22.36
C PHE A 532 -4.58 -53.87 -20.90
N ASP A 533 -5.23 -54.70 -20.08
CA ASP A 533 -5.47 -54.41 -18.67
C ASP A 533 -4.31 -54.93 -17.79
N PRO A 534 -3.50 -54.05 -17.17
CA PRO A 534 -2.35 -54.47 -16.40
C PRO A 534 -2.70 -54.80 -14.94
N ALA A 535 -2.30 -55.99 -14.48
CA ALA A 535 -2.30 -56.30 -13.04
C ALA A 535 -1.22 -55.49 -12.29
N GLY A 536 -1.41 -55.28 -10.99
CA GLY A 536 -0.39 -54.68 -10.10
C GLY A 536 -0.19 -53.17 -10.23
N ASN A 537 -1.25 -52.43 -10.61
CA ASN A 537 -1.38 -50.97 -10.53
C ASN A 537 -0.15 -50.17 -11.01
N PRO A 538 0.18 -50.21 -12.31
CA PRO A 538 1.33 -49.48 -12.83
C PRO A 538 1.13 -47.97 -12.73
N VAL A 539 2.07 -47.29 -12.05
CA VAL A 539 2.10 -45.83 -11.90
C VAL A 539 3.51 -45.32 -12.19
N PHE A 540 3.66 -44.16 -12.82
CA PHE A 540 4.98 -43.54 -12.95
C PHE A 540 5.53 -43.13 -11.58
N ALA A 541 6.78 -43.46 -11.28
CA ALA A 541 7.43 -43.14 -9.99
C ALA A 541 7.33 -41.64 -9.66
N ARG A 542 7.52 -40.78 -10.66
CA ARG A 542 7.38 -39.32 -10.54
C ARG A 542 6.00 -38.84 -10.08
N HIS A 543 4.92 -39.58 -10.33
CA HIS A 543 3.57 -39.20 -9.91
C HIS A 543 3.30 -39.51 -8.42
N LEU A 544 4.18 -40.28 -7.77
CA LEU A 544 4.12 -40.55 -6.33
C LEU A 544 4.88 -39.49 -5.51
N LEU A 545 5.54 -38.54 -6.18
CA LEU A 545 6.29 -37.46 -5.55
C LEU A 545 5.39 -36.25 -5.29
N ILE A 546 5.40 -35.76 -4.05
CA ILE A 546 4.72 -34.53 -3.61
C ILE A 546 5.79 -33.45 -3.44
N CYS A 547 5.75 -32.41 -4.27
CA CYS A 547 6.74 -31.33 -4.29
C CYS A 547 6.17 -30.08 -3.61
N PRO A 548 6.59 -29.74 -2.38
CA PRO A 548 6.02 -28.60 -1.64
C PRO A 548 6.50 -27.22 -2.13
N LYS A 549 7.56 -27.16 -2.95
CA LYS A 549 8.15 -25.92 -3.47
C LYS A 549 8.33 -26.03 -4.98
N GLU A 550 8.04 -24.95 -5.72
CA GLU A 550 8.31 -24.80 -7.16
C GLU A 550 8.00 -26.07 -7.99
N THR A 551 6.72 -26.46 -8.05
CA THR A 551 6.23 -27.72 -8.62
C THR A 551 6.75 -28.00 -10.04
N GLU A 552 6.85 -26.99 -10.90
CA GLU A 552 7.33 -27.14 -12.29
C GLU A 552 8.81 -27.51 -12.37
N ILE A 553 9.62 -26.94 -11.47
CA ILE A 553 11.06 -27.18 -11.40
C ILE A 553 11.31 -28.58 -10.85
N CYS A 554 10.62 -28.96 -9.77
CA CYS A 554 10.73 -30.30 -9.22
C CYS A 554 10.30 -31.38 -10.24
N ASN A 555 9.21 -31.16 -10.96
CA ASN A 555 8.77 -32.08 -12.03
C ASN A 555 9.84 -32.26 -13.12
N SER A 556 10.55 -31.20 -13.50
CA SER A 556 11.61 -31.26 -14.51
C SER A 556 12.83 -32.05 -14.00
N VAL A 557 13.24 -31.83 -12.75
CA VAL A 557 14.35 -32.55 -12.10
C VAL A 557 14.04 -34.04 -11.99
N PHE A 558 12.89 -34.40 -11.41
CA PHE A 558 12.55 -35.81 -11.18
C PHE A 558 12.23 -36.56 -12.48
N ARG A 559 11.78 -35.87 -13.53
CA ARG A 559 11.68 -36.48 -14.86
C ARG A 559 13.05 -36.84 -15.43
N ASN A 560 14.07 -36.02 -15.19
CA ASN A 560 15.44 -36.33 -15.64
C ASN A 560 16.06 -37.49 -14.84
N LEU A 561 15.81 -37.53 -13.53
CA LEU A 561 16.38 -38.54 -12.63
C LEU A 561 15.68 -39.90 -12.69
N LEU A 562 14.34 -39.91 -12.75
CA LEU A 562 13.54 -41.15 -12.73
C LEU A 562 13.12 -41.62 -14.13
N ASP A 563 13.29 -40.79 -15.16
CA ASP A 563 12.81 -41.06 -16.52
C ASP A 563 11.33 -41.53 -16.51
N ASP A 564 10.99 -42.51 -17.33
CA ASP A 564 9.69 -43.19 -17.35
C ASP A 564 9.64 -44.44 -16.44
N THR A 565 10.36 -44.43 -15.31
CA THR A 565 10.32 -45.54 -14.32
C THR A 565 8.91 -45.75 -13.76
N ILE A 566 8.51 -47.02 -13.69
CA ILE A 566 7.17 -47.45 -13.27
C ILE A 566 7.27 -48.11 -11.89
N VAL A 567 6.33 -47.83 -11.01
CA VAL A 567 6.11 -48.55 -9.74
C VAL A 567 4.89 -49.45 -9.88
N MET A 568 5.02 -50.69 -9.41
CA MET A 568 3.97 -51.72 -9.43
C MET A 568 3.89 -52.44 -8.07
N ASP A 569 2.88 -53.25 -7.87
CA ASP A 569 2.65 -53.92 -6.58
C ASP A 569 3.67 -55.04 -6.31
N ASP A 570 3.87 -55.94 -7.29
CA ASP A 570 4.67 -57.17 -7.09
C ASP A 570 5.44 -57.60 -8.36
N LEU A 571 6.41 -58.51 -8.16
CA LEU A 571 7.29 -59.01 -9.22
C LEU A 571 6.55 -59.79 -10.34
N ASN A 572 5.51 -60.56 -10.00
CA ASN A 572 4.78 -61.34 -11.01
C ASN A 572 4.00 -60.40 -11.93
N SER A 573 3.33 -59.40 -11.36
CA SER A 573 2.66 -58.33 -12.10
C SER A 573 3.65 -57.56 -12.98
N ALA A 574 4.82 -57.19 -12.46
CA ALA A 574 5.83 -56.45 -13.21
C ALA A 574 6.43 -57.23 -14.41
N THR A 575 6.73 -58.51 -14.22
CA THR A 575 7.27 -59.36 -15.31
C THR A 575 6.22 -59.66 -16.38
N ASN A 576 4.96 -59.89 -15.98
CA ASN A 576 3.84 -60.03 -16.91
C ASN A 576 3.57 -58.72 -17.68
N TYR A 577 3.54 -57.58 -16.99
CA TYR A 577 3.35 -56.27 -17.62
C TYR A 577 4.42 -56.01 -18.68
N ARG A 578 5.69 -56.25 -18.34
CA ARG A 578 6.78 -56.12 -19.32
C ARG A 578 6.57 -57.02 -20.54
N ARG A 579 6.16 -58.27 -20.35
CA ARG A 579 5.88 -59.21 -21.45
C ARG A 579 4.82 -58.64 -22.40
N GLU A 580 3.71 -58.13 -21.87
CA GLU A 580 2.64 -57.55 -22.69
C GLU A 580 3.09 -56.26 -23.40
N VAL A 581 3.84 -55.37 -22.72
CA VAL A 581 4.41 -54.17 -23.34
C VAL A 581 5.35 -54.51 -24.51
N MET A 582 6.15 -55.56 -24.39
CA MET A 582 7.01 -56.02 -25.50
C MET A 582 6.20 -56.59 -26.67
N LYS A 583 5.10 -57.32 -26.41
CA LYS A 583 4.23 -57.86 -27.47
C LYS A 583 3.64 -56.76 -28.35
N ILE A 584 3.26 -55.64 -27.75
CA ILE A 584 2.76 -54.46 -28.48
C ILE A 584 3.89 -53.58 -29.07
N GLN A 585 5.14 -54.07 -29.06
CA GLN A 585 6.32 -53.42 -29.62
C GLN A 585 6.60 -52.02 -29.03
N MET A 586 6.26 -51.80 -27.76
CA MET A 586 6.54 -50.55 -27.07
C MET A 586 7.77 -50.67 -26.17
N TYR A 587 8.46 -49.55 -25.95
CA TYR A 587 9.58 -49.50 -25.00
C TYR A 587 9.06 -49.66 -23.56
N CYS A 588 9.72 -50.50 -22.77
CA CYS A 588 9.41 -50.70 -21.35
C CYS A 588 10.60 -50.29 -20.50
N SER A 589 10.41 -49.19 -19.78
CA SER A 589 11.35 -48.65 -18.79
C SER A 589 11.55 -49.60 -17.62
N THR A 590 12.44 -49.22 -16.70
CA THR A 590 12.62 -49.94 -15.44
C THR A 590 11.33 -49.96 -14.64
N ILE A 591 11.01 -51.12 -14.07
CA ILE A 591 9.88 -51.32 -13.15
C ILE A 591 10.43 -51.61 -11.76
N LEU A 592 9.96 -50.86 -10.77
CA LEU A 592 10.18 -51.07 -9.35
C LEU A 592 8.90 -51.65 -8.76
N THR A 593 9.02 -52.61 -7.85
CA THR A 593 7.85 -53.20 -7.20
C THR A 593 7.83 -52.88 -5.72
N ARG A 594 6.66 -52.69 -5.12
CA ARG A 594 6.50 -52.36 -3.70
C ARG A 594 7.11 -53.42 -2.78
N ASP A 595 7.07 -54.69 -3.19
CA ASP A 595 7.76 -55.79 -2.51
C ASP A 595 9.31 -55.70 -2.54
N GLY A 596 9.88 -54.77 -3.33
CA GLY A 596 11.30 -54.43 -3.30
C GLY A 596 12.13 -55.03 -4.43
N ASN A 597 11.53 -55.42 -5.55
CA ASN A 597 12.26 -55.93 -6.72
C ASN A 597 12.41 -54.86 -7.80
N ARG A 598 13.50 -54.97 -8.59
CA ARG A 598 13.71 -54.17 -9.80
C ARG A 598 13.76 -55.05 -11.04
N VAL A 599 12.85 -54.81 -11.97
CA VAL A 599 12.92 -55.31 -13.34
C VAL A 599 13.53 -54.19 -14.19
N SER A 600 14.81 -54.34 -14.56
CA SER A 600 15.49 -53.31 -15.37
C SER A 600 14.84 -53.12 -16.75
N ALA A 601 15.09 -51.98 -17.40
CA ALA A 601 14.67 -51.74 -18.79
C ALA A 601 15.16 -52.80 -19.80
N LYS A 602 16.18 -53.60 -19.46
CA LYS A 602 16.65 -54.75 -20.25
C LYS A 602 15.93 -56.06 -19.92
N GLY A 603 15.01 -56.07 -18.97
CA GLY A 603 14.26 -57.24 -18.52
C GLY A 603 14.97 -58.10 -17.48
N LYS A 604 16.14 -57.71 -16.99
CA LYS A 604 16.85 -58.39 -15.90
C LYS A 604 16.18 -58.11 -14.56
N PHE A 605 15.90 -59.16 -13.79
CA PHE A 605 15.43 -59.14 -12.40
C PHE A 605 16.14 -60.24 -11.59
N GLY A 606 16.11 -60.15 -10.25
CA GLY A 606 16.79 -61.10 -9.36
C GLY A 606 18.26 -60.76 -9.04
N GLY A 607 18.78 -61.35 -7.96
CA GLY A 607 20.11 -61.04 -7.40
C GLY A 607 20.13 -59.85 -6.45
N SER A 608 21.17 -59.75 -5.62
CA SER A 608 21.29 -58.70 -4.58
C SER A 608 21.19 -57.28 -5.12
N GLN A 609 21.71 -57.04 -6.32
CA GLN A 609 21.68 -55.74 -6.98
C GLN A 609 20.29 -55.31 -7.48
N ASN A 610 19.33 -56.22 -7.58
CA ASN A 610 17.95 -55.93 -8.02
C ASN A 610 16.92 -56.09 -6.88
N ARG A 611 17.39 -56.10 -5.63
CA ARG A 611 16.57 -56.17 -4.44
C ARG A 611 16.83 -54.97 -3.55
N ALA A 612 15.79 -54.20 -3.26
CA ALA A 612 15.88 -53.05 -2.38
C ALA A 612 16.20 -53.49 -0.94
N PRO A 613 17.19 -52.87 -0.27
CA PRO A 613 17.42 -53.07 1.16
C PRO A 613 16.19 -52.69 2.02
N PRO A 614 16.15 -53.11 3.30
CA PRO A 614 15.21 -52.56 4.27
C PRO A 614 15.30 -51.04 4.38
N ILE A 615 14.17 -50.39 4.63
CA ILE A 615 14.04 -48.92 4.57
C ILE A 615 14.96 -48.21 5.57
N GLU A 616 15.23 -48.84 6.72
CA GLU A 616 16.07 -48.30 7.81
C GLU A 616 17.54 -48.17 7.42
N ARG A 617 17.97 -48.89 6.38
CA ARG A 617 19.35 -48.83 5.85
C ARG A 617 19.51 -47.83 4.72
N LEU A 618 18.43 -47.15 4.33
CA LEU A 618 18.40 -46.25 3.18
C LEU A 618 18.23 -44.80 3.63
N ARG A 619 18.79 -43.89 2.82
CA ARG A 619 18.41 -42.48 2.85
C ARG A 619 17.17 -42.35 1.99
N VAL A 620 16.06 -41.95 2.59
CA VAL A 620 14.73 -41.99 1.96
C VAL A 620 14.07 -40.61 1.94
N PHE A 621 13.16 -40.41 0.98
CA PHE A 621 12.29 -39.23 0.97
C PHE A 621 11.46 -39.13 2.25
N ALA A 622 11.19 -37.91 2.71
CA ALA A 622 10.32 -37.69 3.85
C ALA A 622 8.86 -38.02 3.51
N SER A 623 8.07 -38.36 4.54
CA SER A 623 6.62 -38.43 4.43
C SER A 623 6.01 -37.03 4.54
N PRO A 624 5.00 -36.68 3.72
CA PRO A 624 4.26 -35.44 3.87
C PRO A 624 3.49 -35.40 5.20
N LEU A 625 3.07 -34.19 5.58
CA LEU A 625 2.03 -34.04 6.61
C LEU A 625 0.69 -34.56 6.06
N PRO A 626 -0.16 -35.19 6.88
CA PRO A 626 -1.45 -35.70 6.43
C PRO A 626 -2.33 -34.60 5.84
N GLN A 627 -3.17 -34.92 4.85
CA GLN A 627 -4.06 -33.95 4.20
C GLN A 627 -4.93 -33.17 5.21
N ARG A 628 -5.34 -33.83 6.30
CA ARG A 628 -6.08 -33.23 7.40
C ARG A 628 -5.36 -32.02 8.01
N TYR A 629 -4.04 -32.04 8.11
CA TYR A 629 -3.25 -30.90 8.61
C TYR A 629 -3.47 -29.65 7.78
N TYR A 630 -3.39 -29.76 6.45
CA TYR A 630 -3.56 -28.62 5.54
C TYR A 630 -4.99 -28.09 5.58
N VAL A 631 -5.98 -28.99 5.63
CA VAL A 631 -7.39 -28.61 5.81
C VAL A 631 -7.58 -27.83 7.13
N LEU A 632 -7.04 -28.31 8.24
CA LEU A 632 -7.14 -27.63 9.54
C LEU A 632 -6.48 -26.24 9.54
N LYS A 633 -5.35 -26.07 8.84
CA LYS A 633 -4.71 -24.77 8.68
C LYS A 633 -5.59 -23.81 7.88
N GLU A 634 -6.14 -24.27 6.76
CA GLU A 634 -7.05 -23.47 5.93
C GLU A 634 -8.32 -23.08 6.70
N GLU A 635 -8.93 -24.02 7.43
CA GLU A 635 -10.07 -23.76 8.33
C GLU A 635 -9.73 -22.72 9.40
N ALA A 636 -8.55 -22.81 10.02
CA ALA A 636 -8.11 -21.86 11.04
C ALA A 636 -7.88 -20.44 10.46
N GLU A 637 -7.32 -20.31 9.25
CA GLU A 637 -7.16 -19.00 8.60
C GLU A 637 -8.51 -18.38 8.22
N MET A 638 -9.45 -19.17 7.68
CA MET A 638 -10.82 -18.69 7.41
C MET A 638 -11.51 -18.18 8.69
N LEU A 639 -11.38 -18.93 9.79
CA LEU A 639 -11.92 -18.52 11.10
C LEU A 639 -11.26 -17.24 11.62
N ARG A 640 -9.96 -17.02 11.37
CA ARG A 640 -9.27 -15.76 11.73
C ARG A 640 -9.80 -14.57 10.94
N GLU A 641 -10.00 -14.73 9.63
CA GLU A 641 -10.58 -13.65 8.83
C GLU A 641 -12.01 -13.34 9.29
N TYR A 642 -12.79 -14.37 9.57
CA TYR A 642 -14.13 -14.22 10.13
C TYR A 642 -14.13 -13.51 11.48
N HIS A 643 -13.23 -13.88 12.39
CA HIS A 643 -13.04 -13.23 13.68
C HIS A 643 -12.79 -11.73 13.51
N VAL A 644 -11.84 -11.34 12.65
CA VAL A 644 -11.54 -9.93 12.38
C VAL A 644 -12.76 -9.18 11.83
N ALA A 645 -13.53 -9.80 10.93
CA ALA A 645 -14.74 -9.21 10.38
C ALA A 645 -15.83 -9.01 11.44
N VAL A 646 -16.05 -9.99 12.32
CA VAL A 646 -17.04 -9.90 13.41
C VAL A 646 -16.64 -8.85 14.44
N THR A 647 -15.37 -8.82 14.89
CA THR A 647 -14.88 -7.78 15.81
C THR A 647 -15.04 -6.38 15.23
N LYS A 648 -14.77 -6.21 13.94
CA LYS A 648 -14.99 -4.93 13.25
C LYS A 648 -16.48 -4.55 13.23
N LYS A 649 -17.37 -5.51 12.98
CA LYS A 649 -18.82 -5.29 13.01
C LYS A 649 -19.28 -4.85 14.40
N GLU A 650 -18.88 -5.57 15.46
CA GLU A 650 -19.26 -5.23 16.85
C GLU A 650 -18.80 -3.83 17.25
N LYS A 651 -17.57 -3.43 16.86
CA LYS A 651 -17.04 -2.09 17.10
C LYS A 651 -17.86 -1.00 16.38
N VAL A 652 -18.16 -1.20 15.09
CA VAL A 652 -18.96 -0.22 14.33
C VAL A 652 -20.39 -0.13 14.89
N GLU A 653 -20.95 -1.23 15.34
CA GLU A 653 -22.26 -1.27 16.00
C GLU A 653 -22.24 -0.50 17.32
N GLU A 654 -21.17 -0.63 18.11
CA GLU A 654 -20.96 0.15 19.32
C GLU A 654 -20.81 1.65 19.03
N ASP A 655 -19.99 2.03 18.05
CA ASP A 655 -19.82 3.42 17.61
C ASP A 655 -21.15 4.02 17.15
N GLN A 656 -21.96 3.25 16.42
CA GLN A 656 -23.29 3.65 15.99
C GLN A 656 -24.23 3.85 17.19
N ARG A 657 -24.27 2.92 18.15
CA ARG A 657 -25.05 3.06 19.38
C ARG A 657 -24.64 4.29 20.19
N ASN A 658 -23.33 4.56 20.31
CA ASN A 658 -22.80 5.72 21.00
C ASN A 658 -23.17 7.04 20.29
N HIS A 659 -23.16 7.04 18.97
CA HIS A 659 -23.63 8.18 18.16
C HIS A 659 -25.13 8.47 18.37
N PHE A 660 -25.98 7.44 18.37
CA PHE A 660 -27.41 7.59 18.67
C PHE A 660 -27.68 8.10 20.09
N LYS A 661 -26.94 7.60 21.10
CA LYS A 661 -27.02 8.14 22.47
C LYS A 661 -26.66 9.61 22.54
N SER A 662 -25.67 10.06 21.75
CA SER A 662 -25.28 11.47 21.68
C SER A 662 -26.37 12.35 21.03
N LEU A 663 -27.06 11.85 20.00
CA LEU A 663 -28.22 12.51 19.38
C LEU A 663 -29.35 12.75 20.38
N GLU A 664 -29.62 11.78 21.25
CA GLU A 664 -30.70 11.86 22.24
C GLU A 664 -30.33 12.63 23.52
N SER A 665 -29.09 13.10 23.64
CA SER A 665 -28.59 13.77 24.83
C SER A 665 -29.36 15.08 25.13
N PRO A 666 -29.57 15.42 26.42
CA PRO A 666 -30.22 16.67 26.83
C PRO A 666 -29.50 17.91 26.28
N GLU A 667 -28.18 17.87 26.20
CA GLU A 667 -27.35 18.96 25.67
C GLU A 667 -27.63 19.24 24.19
N MET A 668 -27.79 18.20 23.37
CA MET A 668 -28.11 18.37 21.94
C MET A 668 -29.52 18.89 21.74
N LYS A 669 -30.48 18.47 22.57
CA LYS A 669 -31.85 19.02 22.56
C LYS A 669 -31.86 20.51 22.92
N GLN A 670 -31.15 20.91 23.98
CA GLN A 670 -31.03 22.33 24.35
C GLN A 670 -30.35 23.18 23.27
N LYS A 671 -29.30 22.66 22.65
CA LYS A 671 -28.61 23.30 21.52
C LYS A 671 -29.54 23.49 20.31
N GLN A 672 -30.40 22.53 20.02
CA GLN A 672 -31.41 22.63 18.95
C GLN A 672 -32.46 23.70 19.25
N GLU A 673 -32.90 23.82 20.52
CA GLU A 673 -33.81 24.90 20.95
C GLU A 673 -33.16 26.28 20.85
N GLN A 674 -31.89 26.41 21.23
CA GLN A 674 -31.12 27.65 21.08
C GLN A 674 -31.00 28.07 19.61
N LEU A 675 -30.77 27.13 18.69
CA LEU A 675 -30.75 27.41 17.25
C LEU A 675 -32.09 27.98 16.77
N ASN A 676 -33.21 27.38 17.20
CA ASN A 676 -34.54 27.87 16.82
C ASN A 676 -34.79 29.29 17.33
N LYS A 677 -34.35 29.60 18.56
CA LYS A 677 -34.40 30.96 19.11
C LYS A 677 -33.55 31.96 18.30
N MET A 678 -32.33 31.58 17.92
CA MET A 678 -31.45 32.43 17.09
C MET A 678 -32.05 32.71 15.71
N LYS A 679 -32.69 31.71 15.07
CA LYS A 679 -33.38 31.88 13.78
C LYS A 679 -34.54 32.87 13.87
N LEU A 680 -35.36 32.77 14.93
CA LEU A 680 -36.45 33.72 15.17
C LEU A 680 -35.93 35.15 15.40
N GLN A 681 -34.81 35.30 16.11
CA GLN A 681 -34.17 36.61 16.31
C GLN A 681 -33.63 37.19 15.00
N LEU A 682 -33.03 36.36 14.13
CA LEU A 682 -32.56 36.79 12.81
C LEU A 682 -33.73 37.30 11.96
N GLN A 683 -34.85 36.58 11.93
CA GLN A 683 -36.05 36.97 11.19
C GLN A 683 -36.62 38.31 11.68
N GLY A 684 -36.59 38.57 13.00
CA GLY A 684 -36.98 39.86 13.57
C GLY A 684 -36.07 41.03 13.15
N ILE A 685 -34.75 40.81 13.08
CA ILE A 685 -33.79 41.82 12.61
C ILE A 685 -33.98 42.09 11.11
N GLU A 686 -34.27 41.06 10.31
CA GLU A 686 -34.55 41.21 8.88
C GLU A 686 -35.83 42.03 8.63
N MET A 687 -36.87 41.85 9.45
CA MET A 687 -38.06 42.69 9.41
C MET A 687 -37.77 44.16 9.76
N GLN A 688 -36.93 44.41 10.77
CA GLN A 688 -36.51 45.76 11.15
C GLN A 688 -35.65 46.43 10.07
N LEU A 689 -34.77 45.68 9.40
CA LEU A 689 -34.00 46.18 8.25
C LEU A 689 -34.92 46.50 7.04
N ALA A 690 -36.01 45.75 6.87
CA ALA A 690 -36.98 46.00 5.80
C ALA A 690 -37.83 47.27 6.05
N SER A 691 -38.12 47.62 7.31
CA SER A 691 -38.94 48.80 7.66
C SER A 691 -38.19 50.14 7.60
N VAL A 692 -36.85 50.13 7.49
CA VAL A 692 -36.01 51.35 7.38
C VAL A 692 -35.85 51.79 5.90
N ARG A 693 -36.40 51.04 4.94
CA ARG A 693 -36.51 51.47 3.53
C ARG A 693 -37.74 52.37 3.36
N PRO A 694 -37.68 53.50 2.61
CA PRO A 694 -38.88 54.31 2.39
C PRO A 694 -39.88 53.56 1.49
N GLU A 695 -41.16 53.61 1.88
CA GLU A 695 -42.29 53.07 1.11
C GLU A 695 -42.35 53.70 -0.28
N LYS A 696 -42.43 52.86 -1.32
CA LYS A 696 -42.85 53.28 -2.66
C LYS A 696 -44.22 53.94 -2.56
N ARG A 697 -44.33 55.23 -2.93
CA ARG A 697 -45.60 55.88 -3.27
C ARG A 697 -46.35 54.99 -4.28
N ARG A 698 -47.47 54.41 -3.85
CA ARG A 698 -48.42 53.73 -4.74
C ARG A 698 -48.99 54.75 -5.74
N SER A 699 -48.70 54.56 -7.02
CA SER A 699 -49.45 55.17 -8.12
C SER A 699 -50.89 54.66 -8.10
N ARG A 700 -51.84 55.59 -8.18
CA ARG A 700 -53.29 55.35 -8.30
C ARG A 700 -53.59 54.39 -9.47
N PRO A 701 -54.51 53.41 -9.33
CA PRO A 701 -55.07 52.72 -10.48
C PRO A 701 -56.22 53.55 -11.06
N SER A 702 -56.10 53.89 -12.35
CA SER A 702 -57.18 54.42 -13.17
C SER A 702 -58.10 53.28 -13.63
N ALA A 703 -59.39 53.48 -13.37
CA ALA A 703 -60.61 52.97 -14.01
C ALA A 703 -60.56 51.78 -15.00
N GLU A 704 -61.33 50.77 -14.58
CA GLU A 704 -62.35 49.98 -15.29
C GLU A 704 -62.03 48.76 -16.19
N PRO A 705 -62.90 47.72 -16.14
CA PRO A 705 -62.66 46.39 -16.70
C PRO A 705 -63.51 46.08 -17.93
N SER A 706 -62.93 45.43 -18.94
CA SER A 706 -63.67 44.81 -20.04
C SER A 706 -63.72 43.29 -19.89
N ASN A 707 -64.94 42.79 -19.75
CA ASN A 707 -65.38 41.40 -19.81
C ASN A 707 -64.74 40.59 -20.95
N PHE A 708 -64.50 39.29 -20.76
CA PHE A 708 -64.94 38.25 -21.71
C PHE A 708 -64.98 36.84 -21.06
N SER A 709 -65.90 36.05 -21.59
CA SER A 709 -66.61 34.94 -20.97
C SER A 709 -65.89 33.59 -20.88
N LYS A 710 -66.39 32.80 -19.92
CA LYS A 710 -66.41 31.34 -19.85
C LYS A 710 -66.64 30.66 -21.21
N ARG A 711 -65.90 29.58 -21.48
CA ARG A 711 -66.43 28.42 -22.20
C ARG A 711 -66.07 27.12 -21.47
N GLN A 712 -67.08 26.27 -21.37
CA GLN A 712 -67.18 25.02 -20.65
C GLN A 712 -66.78 23.81 -21.52
N ARG A 713 -66.31 22.77 -20.82
CA ARG A 713 -66.55 21.32 -20.97
C ARG A 713 -66.02 20.58 -22.20
N GLY A 714 -65.37 19.44 -21.90
CA GLY A 714 -65.29 18.27 -22.76
C GLY A 714 -64.21 17.26 -22.37
N ASP A 715 -64.39 16.55 -21.25
CA ASP A 715 -63.92 15.15 -21.11
C ASP A 715 -64.95 14.23 -21.84
N PRO A 716 -64.71 12.92 -22.12
CA PRO A 716 -63.69 12.01 -21.58
C PRO A 716 -63.04 11.06 -22.62
N PHE A 717 -62.05 10.26 -22.20
CA PHE A 717 -61.92 8.79 -22.38
C PHE A 717 -60.44 8.34 -22.38
N SER A 718 -60.07 7.57 -21.35
CA SER A 718 -58.96 6.60 -21.31
C SER A 718 -59.39 5.28 -21.99
N PRO A 719 -58.60 4.18 -22.02
CA PRO A 719 -57.14 4.02 -21.92
C PRO A 719 -56.55 3.10 -23.03
N THR A 720 -55.23 3.06 -23.14
CA THR A 720 -54.46 1.82 -23.43
C THR A 720 -53.07 1.95 -22.83
#